data_AF-A0A968Z4D2-F1
#
_entry.id   AF-A0A968Z4D2-F1
#
_cell.length_a   1.000
_cell.length_b   1.000
_cell.length_c   1.000
_cell.angle_alpha   90.00
_cell.angle_beta   90.00
_cell.angle_gamma   90.00
#
_symmetry.space_group_name_H-M   'P 1'
#
loop_
_entity.id
_entity.type
_entity.pdbx_description
1 polymer ?
#
loop_
_entity_poly.entity_id
_entity_poly.type
_entity_poly.pdbx_seq_one_letter_code
_entity_poly.pdbx_strand_id
1 'polypeptide(L)'
;MTDAANHTAPYYARKLYAFLRSAKLSHAAVEQLNLSCLKSHLPQLNDWWRPELGQQAEDIAASSDRVNLHAARSQVEQVSIRHPISGDCGNVSPKPEFPTLPADILTLLRRESDAQKVFAWFWRFYPELWLNPQSEILSDGLLYPAHLVLPDCPIHSYQATVSAMTGARFPTGWQTGDAPTHPYLIVFTFSPIQDFIKASRKFLDFWAGSYLLHYLSARLCWHIAQKYGPDSIIVPSLWGQDIIAAFALKHHQETDFGSLLEVTFTQIGEPETPVERFEDGSSTSLSTAGFPNVITALVPRLGAAKELGDELADILRDEWLAIGEKVRDHIRGQVSQEATKILDNQWDELWAEIKAGLPRDESSEPYQSDLSKWRSQHNQYNQPTYPNWEWCQLWDVQLKNAWEPYWAAVPIGDPHQPLSVSKANGQFDDAWKQAQHNLSQAWVEIPSAAEEHAFDTLNVGSWWGSFQQRLRIAIQTVKNTRTWNIPVAPGERSTISGQYSAVHPNLNYRVVTRRGVDQDFREGGGLPEGSMRLFWLLMSKAYPGLFSGSERLNALELTKRMAWQFGGVASSLGIPIFTTTDIDLSDNDAEQLNIQTHLSDEDYERLILFPNLSSIASARFVHDAIAEAKQLAQSDPANRVLSKPRQYWNILAREIKQDFGNQQRSRFACRTRGRSFQVPKTDQQVNPHKTPGQDFNGVMFSAKWLAEDMNLDKNSSSNNQENSEVAKLRCAVEKAHKLAGFKEGSPSDWWAIVLADGDGMGQYISGSKLEKYRAYINQDLIPETLGLAELYATQKRMGPATHIGLNRALLDFSNRLVPYLTENAAAAKSSTAAA
;
A
#
# COMPACT_ATOMS: atom_id res chain seq x y z
N MET A 1 -39.80 -12.77 -40.01
CA MET A 1 -38.37 -12.64 -40.36
C MET A 1 -38.01 -11.18 -40.15
N THR A 2 -37.46 -10.89 -38.98
CA THR A 2 -36.89 -9.60 -38.58
C THR A 2 -35.67 -9.99 -37.77
N ASP A 3 -34.50 -9.59 -38.26
CA ASP A 3 -33.18 -9.94 -37.75
C ASP A 3 -33.09 -9.77 -36.23
N ALA A 4 -33.11 -10.90 -35.50
CA ALA A 4 -32.61 -10.95 -34.14
C ALA A 4 -31.10 -10.85 -34.23
N ALA A 5 -30.58 -9.62 -34.19
CA ALA A 5 -29.16 -9.36 -34.19
C ALA A 5 -28.49 -10.19 -33.08
N ASN A 6 -27.59 -11.09 -33.49
CA ASN A 6 -26.68 -11.91 -32.69
C ASN A 6 -25.72 -11.03 -31.85
N HIS A 7 -26.24 -10.22 -30.94
CA HIS A 7 -25.40 -9.46 -30.03
C HIS A 7 -24.94 -10.40 -28.91
N THR A 8 -23.69 -10.86 -28.99
CA THR A 8 -23.06 -11.62 -27.92
C THR A 8 -23.06 -10.80 -26.63
N ALA A 9 -23.35 -11.43 -25.48
CA ALA A 9 -23.36 -10.75 -24.19
C ALA A 9 -22.02 -10.00 -23.92
N PRO A 10 -22.02 -8.81 -23.31
CA PRO A 10 -20.77 -8.09 -23.01
C PRO A 10 -19.83 -8.84 -22.05
N TYR A 11 -18.55 -8.47 -22.08
CA TYR A 11 -17.48 -9.05 -21.24
C TYR A 11 -17.85 -9.09 -19.75
N TYR A 12 -18.15 -7.94 -19.14
CA TYR A 12 -18.50 -7.86 -17.72
C TYR A 12 -19.87 -8.47 -17.39
N ALA A 13 -20.80 -8.53 -18.36
CA ALA A 13 -22.06 -9.24 -18.17
C ALA A 13 -21.85 -10.75 -18.00
N ARG A 14 -20.94 -11.35 -18.81
CA ARG A 14 -20.52 -12.75 -18.63
C ARG A 14 -19.85 -12.98 -17.28
N LYS A 15 -18.93 -12.10 -16.88
CA LYS A 15 -18.23 -12.22 -15.59
C LYS A 15 -19.18 -12.13 -14.40
N LEU A 16 -20.07 -11.14 -14.41
CA LEU A 16 -21.10 -10.98 -13.37
C LEU A 16 -22.03 -12.18 -13.32
N TYR A 17 -22.50 -12.67 -14.47
CA TYR A 17 -23.35 -13.85 -14.53
C TYR A 17 -22.62 -15.09 -13.97
N ALA A 18 -21.37 -15.33 -14.36
CA ALA A 18 -20.55 -16.42 -13.87
C ALA A 18 -20.28 -16.34 -12.36
N PHE A 19 -19.98 -15.13 -11.85
CA PHE A 19 -19.81 -14.85 -10.42
C PHE A 19 -21.07 -15.20 -9.62
N LEU A 20 -22.25 -14.83 -10.12
CA LEU A 20 -23.53 -15.13 -9.47
C LEU A 20 -23.85 -16.63 -9.56
N ARG A 21 -23.75 -17.25 -10.74
CA ARG A 21 -24.07 -18.68 -10.93
C ARG A 21 -23.20 -19.61 -10.08
N SER A 22 -21.91 -19.28 -9.90
CA SER A 22 -20.97 -20.06 -9.08
C SER A 22 -21.26 -20.03 -7.57
N ALA A 23 -22.09 -19.09 -7.09
CA ALA A 23 -22.66 -19.14 -5.72
C ALA A 23 -23.84 -20.12 -5.59
N LYS A 24 -24.05 -20.98 -6.60
CA LYS A 24 -25.22 -21.86 -6.75
C LYS A 24 -26.53 -21.09 -6.91
N LEU A 25 -26.50 -19.83 -7.38
CA LEU A 25 -27.71 -19.13 -7.82
C LEU A 25 -28.29 -19.84 -9.04
N SER A 26 -29.58 -20.15 -8.98
CA SER A 26 -30.32 -20.58 -10.18
C SER A 26 -30.44 -19.42 -11.16
N HIS A 27 -30.69 -19.73 -12.43
CA HIS A 27 -30.97 -18.69 -13.43
C HIS A 27 -32.12 -17.78 -13.02
N ALA A 28 -33.19 -18.36 -12.45
CA ALA A 28 -34.35 -17.63 -11.95
C ALA A 28 -33.98 -16.67 -10.80
N ALA A 29 -33.08 -17.08 -9.90
CA ALA A 29 -32.61 -16.20 -8.82
C ALA A 29 -31.83 -14.99 -9.37
N VAL A 30 -31.00 -15.19 -10.41
CA VAL A 30 -30.30 -14.08 -11.08
C VAL A 30 -31.29 -13.14 -11.77
N GLU A 31 -32.33 -13.70 -12.42
CA GLU A 31 -33.38 -12.92 -13.08
C GLU A 31 -34.17 -12.05 -12.08
N GLN A 32 -34.44 -12.56 -10.87
CA GLN A 32 -35.13 -11.83 -9.81
C GLN A 32 -34.39 -10.58 -9.29
N LEU A 33 -33.06 -10.53 -9.44
CA LEU A 33 -32.30 -9.31 -9.12
C LEU A 33 -32.72 -8.12 -10.01
N ASN A 34 -33.20 -8.41 -11.23
CA ASN A 34 -33.67 -7.45 -12.23
C ASN A 34 -32.64 -6.34 -12.53
N LEU A 35 -31.37 -6.73 -12.66
CA LEU A 35 -30.25 -5.84 -12.97
C LEU A 35 -30.35 -5.37 -14.43
N SER A 36 -30.38 -4.05 -14.65
CA SER A 36 -30.53 -3.48 -15.99
C SER A 36 -29.41 -3.91 -16.94
N CYS A 37 -28.18 -3.99 -16.44
CA CYS A 37 -26.98 -4.40 -17.19
C CYS A 37 -27.00 -5.86 -17.69
N LEU A 38 -27.86 -6.73 -17.14
CA LEU A 38 -28.00 -8.14 -17.56
C LEU A 38 -29.30 -8.41 -18.33
N LYS A 39 -30.35 -7.61 -18.12
CA LYS A 39 -31.73 -7.94 -18.50
C LYS A 39 -31.90 -8.32 -19.97
N SER A 40 -31.27 -7.61 -20.90
CA SER A 40 -31.33 -7.88 -22.34
C SER A 40 -30.53 -9.11 -22.78
N HIS A 41 -29.60 -9.59 -21.96
CA HIS A 41 -28.65 -10.65 -22.30
C HIS A 41 -28.89 -11.96 -21.53
N LEU A 42 -29.83 -11.98 -20.57
CA LEU A 42 -30.07 -13.14 -19.70
C LEU A 42 -30.30 -14.47 -20.45
N PRO A 43 -31.12 -14.54 -21.53
CA PRO A 43 -31.29 -15.79 -22.27
C PRO A 43 -29.98 -16.28 -22.89
N GLN A 44 -29.25 -15.38 -23.56
CA GLN A 44 -27.96 -15.69 -24.19
C GLN A 44 -26.91 -16.12 -23.16
N LEU A 45 -26.89 -15.49 -21.98
CA LEU A 45 -25.98 -15.85 -20.88
C LEU A 45 -26.30 -17.24 -20.33
N ASN A 46 -27.58 -17.59 -20.22
CA ASN A 46 -27.99 -18.93 -19.77
C ASN A 46 -27.63 -20.01 -20.80
N ASP A 47 -27.82 -19.73 -22.08
CA ASP A 47 -27.43 -20.61 -23.19
C ASP A 47 -25.90 -20.75 -23.31
N TRP A 48 -25.15 -19.66 -23.09
CA TRP A 48 -23.68 -19.73 -23.04
C TRP A 48 -23.19 -20.55 -21.83
N TRP A 49 -23.89 -20.49 -20.70
CA TRP A 49 -23.55 -21.25 -19.51
C TRP A 49 -23.76 -22.77 -19.68
N ARG A 50 -24.79 -23.20 -20.45
CA ARG A 50 -25.15 -24.62 -20.66
C ARG A 50 -25.16 -25.00 -22.16
N PRO A 51 -24.41 -26.03 -22.62
CA PRO A 51 -24.04 -27.20 -21.82
C PRO A 51 -22.58 -27.26 -21.35
N GLU A 52 -21.61 -26.49 -21.89
CA GLU A 52 -20.18 -26.75 -21.58
C GLU A 52 -19.26 -25.52 -21.53
N LEU A 53 -19.57 -24.40 -22.20
CA LEU A 53 -18.62 -23.28 -22.32
C LEU A 53 -18.38 -22.52 -21.00
N GLY A 54 -19.45 -22.05 -20.35
CA GLY A 54 -19.35 -21.38 -19.06
C GLY A 54 -18.94 -22.34 -17.93
N GLN A 55 -19.48 -23.56 -17.94
CA GLN A 55 -19.23 -24.58 -16.92
C GLN A 55 -17.75 -25.01 -16.87
N GLN A 56 -17.05 -25.07 -18.00
CA GLN A 56 -15.63 -25.42 -18.01
C GLN A 56 -14.76 -24.43 -17.22
N ALA A 57 -15.13 -23.14 -17.15
CA ALA A 57 -14.42 -22.17 -16.31
C ALA A 57 -14.63 -22.47 -14.81
N GLU A 58 -15.83 -22.92 -14.46
CA GLU A 58 -16.16 -23.40 -13.11
C GLU A 58 -15.31 -24.64 -12.75
N ASP A 59 -15.24 -25.61 -13.65
CA ASP A 59 -14.52 -26.87 -13.41
C ASP A 59 -13.00 -26.66 -13.25
N ILE A 60 -12.42 -25.74 -14.02
CA ILE A 60 -10.99 -25.38 -13.89
C ILE A 60 -10.74 -24.70 -12.55
N ALA A 61 -11.59 -23.74 -12.16
CA ALA A 61 -11.49 -23.04 -10.89
C ALA A 61 -11.67 -23.99 -9.69
N ALA A 62 -12.46 -25.05 -9.84
CA ALA A 62 -12.76 -26.05 -8.81
C ALA A 62 -11.74 -27.18 -8.69
N SER A 63 -11.02 -27.52 -9.76
CA SER A 63 -10.14 -28.70 -9.93
C SER A 63 -9.57 -29.35 -8.65
N SER A 64 -8.36 -28.98 -8.20
CA SER A 64 -7.72 -29.60 -7.02
C SER A 64 -8.44 -29.32 -5.68
N ASP A 65 -9.45 -28.45 -5.72
CA ASP A 65 -10.30 -28.06 -4.59
C ASP A 65 -11.61 -28.88 -4.55
N ARG A 66 -11.87 -29.74 -5.56
CA ARG A 66 -13.02 -30.66 -5.63
C ARG A 66 -12.57 -31.95 -6.33
N VAL A 67 -12.29 -33.01 -5.56
CA VAL A 67 -11.83 -34.31 -6.12
C VAL A 67 -12.97 -35.11 -6.78
N ASN A 68 -13.90 -34.43 -7.50
CA ASN A 68 -15.16 -34.98 -8.06
C ASN A 68 -15.99 -35.85 -7.07
N LEU A 69 -15.79 -35.65 -5.77
CA LEU A 69 -16.54 -36.35 -4.73
C LEU A 69 -17.87 -35.64 -4.46
N HIS A 70 -18.98 -36.35 -4.62
CA HIS A 70 -20.30 -35.83 -4.32
C HIS A 70 -20.71 -36.15 -2.89
N ALA A 71 -21.26 -35.15 -2.19
CA ALA A 71 -21.79 -35.35 -0.85
C ALA A 71 -23.01 -36.29 -0.90
N ALA A 72 -23.04 -37.30 -0.03
CA ALA A 72 -24.17 -38.22 0.12
C ALA A 72 -25.45 -37.52 0.64
N ARG A 73 -25.29 -36.36 1.29
CA ARG A 73 -26.37 -35.54 1.85
C ARG A 73 -26.19 -34.09 1.39
N SER A 74 -27.29 -33.46 0.97
CA SER A 74 -27.32 -32.08 0.46
C SER A 74 -27.71 -31.04 1.52
N GLN A 75 -28.26 -31.46 2.66
CA GLN A 75 -28.59 -30.61 3.80
C GLN A 75 -27.88 -31.11 5.06
N VAL A 76 -27.24 -30.20 5.79
CA VAL A 76 -26.49 -30.49 7.02
C VAL A 76 -26.81 -29.41 8.05
N GLU A 77 -27.06 -29.79 9.31
CA GLU A 77 -27.40 -28.85 10.40
C GLU A 77 -26.25 -27.92 10.79
N GLN A 78 -25.00 -28.38 10.60
CA GLN A 78 -23.78 -27.56 10.72
C GLN A 78 -22.84 -27.90 9.57
N VAL A 79 -22.19 -26.87 9.01
CA VAL A 79 -21.24 -27.06 7.90
C VAL A 79 -19.82 -27.04 8.46
N SER A 80 -19.08 -28.13 8.28
CA SER A 80 -17.66 -28.17 8.65
C SER A 80 -16.83 -27.33 7.68
N ILE A 81 -15.79 -26.69 8.18
CA ILE A 81 -14.76 -25.99 7.40
C ILE A 81 -13.37 -26.53 7.74
N ARG A 82 -12.42 -26.38 6.82
CA ARG A 82 -11.03 -26.79 6.99
C ARG A 82 -10.10 -25.63 6.70
N HIS A 83 -9.08 -25.44 7.54
CA HIS A 83 -8.06 -24.44 7.25
C HIS A 83 -7.21 -24.89 6.04
N PRO A 84 -6.97 -24.03 5.02
CA PRO A 84 -6.36 -24.45 3.75
C PRO A 84 -4.90 -24.92 3.88
N ILE A 85 -4.18 -24.49 4.91
CA ILE A 85 -2.81 -24.95 5.20
C ILE A 85 -2.80 -26.14 6.18
N SER A 86 -3.21 -25.95 7.44
CA SER A 86 -3.13 -26.98 8.48
C SER A 86 -4.16 -28.11 8.39
N GLY A 87 -5.28 -27.93 7.67
CA GLY A 87 -6.39 -28.89 7.70
C GLY A 87 -7.20 -28.87 9.01
N ASP A 88 -6.93 -27.92 9.91
CA ASP A 88 -7.67 -27.76 11.16
C ASP A 88 -9.18 -27.59 10.90
N CYS A 89 -9.99 -28.24 11.73
CA CYS A 89 -11.44 -28.25 11.58
C CYS A 89 -12.08 -27.08 12.32
N GLY A 90 -13.07 -26.46 11.70
CA GLY A 90 -14.06 -25.59 12.35
C GLY A 90 -15.47 -25.93 11.87
N ASN A 91 -16.48 -25.27 12.45
CA ASN A 91 -17.86 -25.38 12.01
C ASN A 91 -18.42 -23.97 11.77
N VAL A 92 -19.30 -23.86 10.79
CA VAL A 92 -20.04 -22.64 10.47
C VAL A 92 -21.53 -22.90 10.38
N SER A 93 -22.30 -21.84 10.58
CA SER A 93 -23.75 -21.85 10.40
C SER A 93 -24.12 -22.25 8.96
N PRO A 94 -25.22 -23.02 8.78
CA PRO A 94 -25.75 -23.28 7.45
C PRO A 94 -26.08 -21.98 6.73
N LYS A 95 -25.77 -21.91 5.44
CA LYS A 95 -26.09 -20.75 4.61
C LYS A 95 -27.62 -20.59 4.53
N PRO A 96 -28.21 -19.47 4.98
CA PRO A 96 -29.60 -19.16 4.66
C PRO A 96 -29.75 -18.96 3.14
N GLU A 97 -30.96 -19.10 2.62
CA GLU A 97 -31.25 -18.66 1.25
C GLU A 97 -30.78 -17.19 1.07
N PHE A 98 -30.30 -16.85 -0.13
CA PHE A 98 -29.52 -15.65 -0.46
C PHE A 98 -29.77 -14.44 0.45
N PRO A 99 -28.71 -13.78 0.95
CA PRO A 99 -28.91 -12.57 1.75
C PRO A 99 -29.68 -11.56 0.92
N THR A 100 -30.84 -11.15 1.42
CA THR A 100 -31.68 -10.13 0.81
C THR A 100 -30.86 -8.85 0.74
N LEU A 101 -30.59 -8.38 -0.47
CA LEU A 101 -29.92 -7.09 -0.67
C LEU A 101 -30.76 -5.97 -0.02
N PRO A 102 -30.15 -5.05 0.75
CA PRO A 102 -30.84 -3.88 1.25
C PRO A 102 -31.55 -3.11 0.12
N ALA A 103 -32.76 -2.61 0.40
CA ALA A 103 -33.65 -2.07 -0.63
C ALA A 103 -33.10 -0.81 -1.32
N ASP A 104 -32.39 0.02 -0.55
CA ASP A 104 -31.62 1.19 -0.99
C ASP A 104 -30.52 0.80 -1.99
N ILE A 105 -29.67 -0.17 -1.63
CA ILE A 105 -28.60 -0.71 -2.48
C ILE A 105 -29.18 -1.34 -3.75
N LEU A 106 -30.19 -2.19 -3.60
CA LEU A 106 -30.79 -2.91 -4.73
C LEU A 106 -31.44 -1.94 -5.73
N THR A 107 -32.03 -0.84 -5.26
CA THR A 107 -32.61 0.18 -6.13
C THR A 107 -31.54 0.88 -6.97
N LEU A 108 -30.39 1.22 -6.38
CA LEU A 108 -29.27 1.82 -7.09
C LEU A 108 -28.65 0.84 -8.09
N LEU A 109 -28.41 -0.41 -7.70
CA LEU A 109 -27.87 -1.46 -8.58
C LEU A 109 -28.77 -1.76 -9.79
N ARG A 110 -30.09 -1.72 -9.62
CA ARG A 110 -31.04 -1.91 -10.73
C ARG A 110 -30.97 -0.79 -11.76
N ARG A 111 -30.60 0.42 -11.35
CA ARG A 111 -30.48 1.60 -12.22
C ARG A 111 -29.14 1.66 -12.95
N GLU A 112 -28.07 1.13 -12.35
CA GLU A 112 -26.74 1.14 -12.97
C GLU A 112 -26.67 0.19 -14.17
N SER A 113 -26.47 0.78 -15.34
CA SER A 113 -26.45 0.08 -16.64
C SER A 113 -25.07 -0.47 -16.99
N ASP A 114 -24.02 0.04 -16.35
CA ASP A 114 -22.65 -0.41 -16.59
C ASP A 114 -22.36 -1.72 -15.83
N ALA A 115 -22.26 -2.82 -16.59
CA ALA A 115 -21.95 -4.13 -16.06
C ALA A 115 -20.59 -4.18 -15.34
N GLN A 116 -19.61 -3.34 -15.70
CA GLN A 116 -18.31 -3.29 -15.03
C GLN A 116 -18.45 -2.79 -13.60
N LYS A 117 -19.19 -1.69 -13.41
CA LYS A 117 -19.46 -1.11 -12.09
C LYS A 117 -20.26 -2.05 -11.20
N VAL A 118 -21.34 -2.63 -11.75
CA VAL A 118 -22.15 -3.62 -11.04
C VAL A 118 -21.31 -4.83 -10.66
N PHE A 119 -20.48 -5.34 -11.58
CA PHE A 119 -19.54 -6.44 -11.29
C PHE A 119 -18.55 -6.08 -10.17
N ALA A 120 -17.90 -4.92 -10.25
CA ALA A 120 -16.96 -4.47 -9.23
C ALA A 120 -17.61 -4.35 -7.85
N TRP A 121 -18.85 -3.85 -7.80
CA TRP A 121 -19.65 -3.78 -6.57
C TRP A 121 -19.96 -5.18 -6.01
N PHE A 122 -20.45 -6.10 -6.84
CA PHE A 122 -20.74 -7.48 -6.40
C PHE A 122 -19.49 -8.19 -5.92
N TRP A 123 -18.37 -8.06 -6.63
CA TRP A 123 -17.11 -8.67 -6.21
C TRP A 123 -16.61 -8.11 -4.87
N ARG A 124 -16.72 -6.78 -4.65
CA ARG A 124 -16.21 -6.12 -3.44
C ARG A 124 -17.10 -6.31 -2.21
N PHE A 125 -18.40 -6.05 -2.33
CA PHE A 125 -19.29 -5.88 -1.17
C PHE A 125 -20.28 -7.02 -0.96
N TYR A 126 -20.66 -7.74 -2.02
CA TYR A 126 -21.66 -8.81 -1.88
C TYR A 126 -21.28 -9.86 -0.83
N PRO A 127 -20.01 -10.31 -0.71
CA PRO A 127 -19.62 -11.24 0.34
C PRO A 127 -19.73 -10.67 1.76
N GLU A 128 -19.47 -9.38 1.97
CA GLU A 128 -19.50 -8.76 3.30
C GLU A 128 -20.93 -8.52 3.79
N LEU A 129 -21.88 -8.33 2.88
CA LEU A 129 -23.31 -8.26 3.23
C LEU A 129 -23.83 -9.58 3.84
N TRP A 130 -23.08 -10.68 3.71
CA TRP A 130 -23.42 -11.95 4.37
C TRP A 130 -23.13 -11.91 5.87
N LEU A 131 -22.32 -10.96 6.33
CA LEU A 131 -22.00 -10.73 7.74
C LEU A 131 -23.02 -9.81 8.44
N ASN A 132 -24.14 -9.47 7.78
CA ASN A 132 -25.07 -8.39 8.16
C ASN A 132 -25.15 -8.18 9.68
N PRO A 133 -24.67 -7.02 10.21
CA PRO A 133 -24.60 -6.75 11.65
C PRO A 133 -25.93 -6.82 12.39
N GLN A 134 -27.05 -6.70 11.66
CA GLN A 134 -28.41 -6.76 12.20
C GLN A 134 -28.94 -8.21 12.31
N SER A 135 -28.21 -9.20 11.78
CA SER A 135 -28.54 -10.61 11.89
C SER A 135 -27.72 -11.25 13.02
N GLU A 136 -28.38 -11.75 14.06
CA GLU A 136 -27.73 -12.50 15.15
C GLU A 136 -27.07 -13.83 14.68
N ILE A 137 -27.23 -14.22 13.40
CA ILE A 137 -27.05 -15.61 12.93
C ILE A 137 -25.78 -15.83 12.07
N LEU A 138 -25.10 -14.79 11.54
CA LEU A 138 -24.07 -14.98 10.50
C LEU A 138 -22.73 -14.25 10.76
N SER A 139 -22.15 -14.40 11.96
CA SER A 139 -20.78 -13.90 12.22
C SER A 139 -19.68 -14.60 11.40
N ASP A 140 -20.00 -15.72 10.73
CA ASP A 140 -19.07 -16.60 10.02
C ASP A 140 -19.37 -16.75 8.52
N GLY A 141 -20.31 -15.99 7.95
CA GLY A 141 -20.79 -16.18 6.57
C GLY A 141 -19.70 -16.15 5.49
N LEU A 142 -18.63 -15.39 5.70
CA LEU A 142 -17.46 -15.36 4.80
C LEU A 142 -16.68 -16.68 4.76
N LEU A 143 -16.79 -17.52 5.78
CA LEU A 143 -16.10 -18.81 5.89
C LEU A 143 -16.89 -19.95 5.23
N TYR A 144 -18.12 -19.70 4.75
CA TYR A 144 -18.94 -20.74 4.14
C TYR A 144 -18.21 -21.38 2.94
N PRO A 145 -18.04 -22.70 2.93
CA PRO A 145 -17.18 -23.36 1.96
C PRO A 145 -17.86 -23.50 0.59
N ALA A 146 -17.06 -23.46 -0.47
CA ALA A 146 -17.51 -23.70 -1.84
C ALA A 146 -17.96 -25.17 -2.04
N HIS A 147 -17.36 -26.10 -1.29
CA HIS A 147 -17.58 -27.53 -1.39
C HIS A 147 -17.74 -28.16 0.00
N LEU A 148 -18.74 -29.02 0.21
CA LEU A 148 -19.03 -29.56 1.55
C LEU A 148 -18.10 -30.72 1.93
N VAL A 149 -17.68 -31.55 0.97
CA VAL A 149 -16.78 -32.70 1.22
C VAL A 149 -15.33 -32.26 1.42
N LEU A 150 -14.91 -31.18 0.75
CA LEU A 150 -13.56 -30.63 0.86
C LEU A 150 -13.69 -29.13 1.14
N PRO A 151 -14.01 -28.75 2.40
CA PRO A 151 -14.49 -27.41 2.74
C PRO A 151 -13.35 -26.48 3.15
N ASP A 152 -12.30 -26.40 2.33
CA ASP A 152 -11.09 -25.62 2.61
C ASP A 152 -10.99 -24.30 1.81
N CYS A 153 -11.90 -24.09 0.87
CA CYS A 153 -12.01 -22.85 0.11
C CYS A 153 -13.36 -22.15 0.40
N PRO A 154 -13.34 -20.89 0.84
CA PRO A 154 -14.54 -20.07 0.92
C PRO A 154 -15.22 -19.86 -0.44
N ILE A 155 -16.54 -19.81 -0.45
CA ILE A 155 -17.34 -19.68 -1.69
C ILE A 155 -17.06 -18.38 -2.46
N HIS A 156 -16.83 -17.26 -1.77
CA HIS A 156 -16.57 -15.97 -2.44
C HIS A 156 -15.22 -15.96 -3.18
N SER A 157 -14.20 -16.64 -2.65
CA SER A 157 -12.89 -16.78 -3.31
C SER A 157 -13.01 -17.65 -4.56
N TYR A 158 -13.82 -18.70 -4.46
CA TYR A 158 -14.20 -19.52 -5.61
C TYR A 158 -14.94 -18.71 -6.69
N GLN A 159 -15.96 -17.91 -6.33
CA GLN A 159 -16.70 -17.08 -7.28
C GLN A 159 -15.79 -16.12 -8.05
N ALA A 160 -14.85 -15.46 -7.36
CA ALA A 160 -13.87 -14.59 -7.98
C ALA A 160 -12.96 -15.35 -8.97
N THR A 161 -12.56 -16.56 -8.62
CA THR A 161 -11.75 -17.43 -9.50
C THR A 161 -12.52 -17.80 -10.77
N VAL A 162 -13.80 -18.16 -10.64
CA VAL A 162 -14.67 -18.51 -11.77
C VAL A 162 -14.87 -17.30 -12.70
N SER A 163 -15.11 -16.10 -12.16
CA SER A 163 -15.26 -14.89 -12.96
C SER A 163 -13.95 -14.50 -13.65
N ALA A 164 -12.80 -14.67 -12.98
CA ALA A 164 -11.49 -14.40 -13.56
C ALA A 164 -11.19 -15.35 -14.74
N MET A 165 -11.41 -16.65 -14.53
CA MET A 165 -11.27 -17.67 -15.57
C MET A 165 -12.20 -17.41 -16.75
N THR A 166 -13.45 -17.02 -16.47
CA THR A 166 -14.41 -16.59 -17.50
C THR A 166 -13.86 -15.42 -18.32
N GLY A 167 -13.33 -14.39 -17.66
CA GLY A 167 -12.74 -13.23 -18.33
C GLY A 167 -11.55 -13.60 -19.21
N ALA A 168 -10.68 -14.50 -18.75
CA ALA A 168 -9.50 -14.93 -19.51
C ALA A 168 -9.83 -15.83 -20.72
N ARG A 169 -11.00 -16.47 -20.72
CA ARG A 169 -11.47 -17.35 -21.80
C ARG A 169 -12.37 -16.67 -22.81
N PHE A 170 -13.09 -15.63 -22.39
CA PHE A 170 -14.09 -14.92 -23.20
C PHE A 170 -13.83 -13.41 -23.16
N PRO A 171 -12.66 -12.95 -23.67
CA PRO A 171 -12.20 -11.57 -23.54
C PRO A 171 -13.08 -10.56 -24.28
N THR A 172 -12.81 -9.27 -24.08
CA THR A 172 -13.44 -8.19 -24.84
C THR A 172 -13.29 -8.43 -26.34
N GLY A 173 -14.40 -8.40 -27.07
CA GLY A 173 -14.46 -8.68 -28.51
C GLY A 173 -14.77 -10.13 -28.89
N TRP A 174 -14.75 -11.09 -27.95
CA TRP A 174 -15.19 -12.47 -28.21
C TRP A 174 -16.69 -12.52 -28.55
N GLN A 175 -17.04 -13.28 -29.59
CA GLN A 175 -18.40 -13.50 -30.06
C GLN A 175 -18.81 -14.97 -29.97
N THR A 176 -20.11 -15.23 -29.83
CA THR A 176 -20.66 -16.59 -29.87
C THR A 176 -20.32 -17.23 -31.22
N GLY A 177 -19.55 -18.33 -31.18
CA GLY A 177 -19.03 -19.02 -32.37
C GLY A 177 -17.50 -18.95 -32.47
N ASP A 178 -16.87 -17.99 -31.81
CA ASP A 178 -15.41 -17.93 -31.70
C ASP A 178 -14.89 -19.02 -30.75
N ALA A 179 -13.74 -19.59 -31.08
CA ALA A 179 -13.06 -20.50 -30.16
C ALA A 179 -12.69 -19.77 -28.85
N PRO A 180 -12.96 -20.36 -27.67
CA PRO A 180 -12.53 -19.76 -26.40
C PRO A 180 -11.03 -19.56 -26.36
N THR A 181 -10.57 -18.47 -25.73
CA THR A 181 -9.14 -18.19 -25.61
C THR A 181 -8.49 -19.08 -24.55
N HIS A 182 -7.20 -19.33 -24.74
CA HIS A 182 -6.36 -20.03 -23.78
C HIS A 182 -5.85 -19.04 -22.72
N PRO A 183 -6.10 -19.25 -21.41
CA PRO A 183 -5.65 -18.36 -20.35
C PRO A 183 -4.13 -18.40 -20.13
N TYR A 184 -3.56 -17.27 -19.71
CA TYR A 184 -2.14 -17.13 -19.35
C TYR A 184 -2.03 -16.55 -17.94
N LEU A 185 -1.09 -17.09 -17.16
CA LEU A 185 -0.61 -16.43 -15.95
C LEU A 185 0.53 -15.49 -16.33
N ILE A 186 0.44 -14.25 -15.89
CA ILE A 186 1.53 -13.27 -15.99
C ILE A 186 1.98 -12.88 -14.60
N VAL A 187 3.29 -12.78 -14.41
CA VAL A 187 3.89 -12.13 -13.24
C VAL A 187 4.61 -10.88 -13.69
N PHE A 188 4.36 -9.78 -13.00
CA PHE A 188 5.04 -8.50 -13.16
C PHE A 188 5.73 -8.13 -11.84
N THR A 189 6.92 -7.57 -11.90
CA THR A 189 7.67 -7.11 -10.73
C THR A 189 8.72 -6.09 -11.15
N PHE A 190 9.09 -5.21 -10.25
CA PHE A 190 10.11 -4.19 -10.50
C PHE A 190 11.14 -4.12 -9.38
N SER A 191 12.32 -3.58 -9.70
CA SER A 191 13.47 -3.43 -8.78
C SER A 191 14.19 -2.09 -9.00
N PRO A 192 14.97 -1.59 -8.03
CA PRO A 192 15.34 -2.19 -6.74
C PRO A 192 14.33 -1.91 -5.62
N ILE A 193 14.16 -2.86 -4.69
CA ILE A 193 13.25 -2.69 -3.54
C ILE A 193 14.02 -2.31 -2.28
N GLN A 194 14.93 -3.19 -1.85
CA GLN A 194 15.65 -3.03 -0.58
C GLN A 194 16.55 -1.80 -0.59
N ASP A 195 17.29 -1.56 -1.67
CA ASP A 195 18.19 -0.40 -1.75
C ASP A 195 17.41 0.92 -1.79
N PHE A 196 16.22 0.93 -2.40
CA PHE A 196 15.35 2.10 -2.43
C PHE A 196 14.83 2.46 -1.03
N ILE A 197 14.38 1.46 -0.26
CA ILE A 197 13.93 1.65 1.13
C ILE A 197 15.10 2.04 2.04
N LYS A 198 16.26 1.38 1.90
CA LYS A 198 17.45 1.60 2.75
C LYS A 198 18.14 2.93 2.51
N ALA A 199 17.96 3.55 1.35
CA ALA A 199 18.51 4.87 1.02
C ALA A 199 17.82 5.99 1.82
N SER A 200 17.86 5.93 3.15
CA SER A 200 17.03 6.69 4.07
C SER A 200 17.84 7.18 5.25
N ARG A 201 17.74 8.47 5.58
CA ARG A 201 18.42 9.07 6.74
C ARG A 201 17.44 9.35 7.88
N LYS A 202 16.23 9.81 7.54
CA LYS A 202 15.12 10.02 8.46
C LYS A 202 14.17 8.83 8.39
N PHE A 203 13.40 8.61 9.46
CA PHE A 203 12.33 7.60 9.43
C PHE A 203 11.28 7.93 8.35
N LEU A 204 11.00 9.22 8.14
CA LEU A 204 10.21 9.70 7.01
C LEU A 204 10.69 9.14 5.66
N ASP A 205 12.01 9.12 5.40
CA ASP A 205 12.56 8.59 4.14
C ASP A 205 12.31 7.08 3.99
N PHE A 206 12.40 6.37 5.12
CA PHE A 206 12.19 4.92 5.21
C PHE A 206 10.73 4.56 4.96
N TRP A 207 9.81 5.22 5.68
CA TRP A 207 8.36 5.07 5.48
C TRP A 207 7.96 5.46 4.06
N ALA A 208 8.40 6.63 3.56
CA ALA A 208 8.04 7.09 2.22
C ALA A 208 8.57 6.15 1.13
N GLY A 209 9.74 5.53 1.34
CA GLY A 209 10.27 4.51 0.46
C GLY A 209 9.40 3.25 0.40
N SER A 210 9.00 2.72 1.57
CA SER A 210 8.09 1.58 1.66
C SER A 210 6.73 1.90 1.05
N TYR A 211 6.16 3.05 1.43
CA TYR A 211 4.85 3.49 0.99
C TYR A 211 4.80 3.74 -0.51
N LEU A 212 5.82 4.35 -1.11
CA LEU A 212 5.86 4.57 -2.56
C LEU A 212 5.85 3.27 -3.35
N LEU A 213 6.57 2.24 -2.89
CA LEU A 213 6.55 0.92 -3.53
C LEU A 213 5.16 0.28 -3.43
N HIS A 214 4.51 0.39 -2.26
CA HIS A 214 3.13 -0.01 -2.05
C HIS A 214 2.17 0.73 -2.98
N TYR A 215 2.28 2.05 -3.05
CA TYR A 215 1.44 2.92 -3.88
C TYR A 215 1.59 2.59 -5.37
N LEU A 216 2.82 2.53 -5.89
CA LEU A 216 3.08 2.17 -7.29
C LEU A 216 2.51 0.79 -7.61
N SER A 217 2.72 -0.20 -6.73
CA SER A 217 2.16 -1.54 -6.91
C SER A 217 0.62 -1.54 -6.88
N ALA A 218 0.01 -0.74 -6.02
CA ALA A 218 -1.45 -0.58 -5.95
C ALA A 218 -2.00 0.13 -7.20
N ARG A 219 -1.30 1.13 -7.75
CA ARG A 219 -1.66 1.80 -9.02
C ARG A 219 -1.63 0.83 -10.21
N LEU A 220 -0.58 0.02 -10.30
CA LEU A 220 -0.48 -1.03 -11.31
C LEU A 220 -1.61 -2.06 -11.17
N CYS A 221 -1.90 -2.50 -9.94
CA CYS A 221 -3.04 -3.39 -9.68
C CYS A 221 -4.38 -2.74 -10.04
N TRP A 222 -4.57 -1.46 -9.72
CA TRP A 222 -5.77 -0.70 -10.07
C TRP A 222 -5.97 -0.64 -11.59
N HIS A 223 -4.90 -0.43 -12.36
CA HIS A 223 -4.96 -0.47 -13.82
C HIS A 223 -5.41 -1.84 -14.35
N ILE A 224 -4.86 -2.94 -13.82
CA ILE A 224 -5.29 -4.30 -14.17
C ILE A 224 -6.77 -4.49 -13.82
N ALA A 225 -7.20 -4.02 -12.65
CA ALA A 225 -8.59 -4.12 -12.21
C ALA A 225 -9.56 -3.36 -13.13
N GLN A 226 -9.16 -2.20 -13.65
CA GLN A 226 -9.95 -1.45 -14.63
C GLN A 226 -10.02 -2.18 -15.99
N LYS A 227 -8.93 -2.83 -16.41
CA LYS A 227 -8.85 -3.49 -17.72
C LYS A 227 -9.50 -4.88 -17.76
N TYR A 228 -9.24 -5.71 -16.76
CA TYR A 228 -9.64 -7.12 -16.71
C TYR A 228 -10.57 -7.46 -15.54
N GLY A 229 -10.88 -6.51 -14.66
CA GLY A 229 -11.62 -6.72 -13.42
C GLY A 229 -10.71 -7.05 -12.23
N PRO A 230 -11.08 -6.66 -11.00
CA PRO A 230 -10.24 -6.84 -9.81
C PRO A 230 -9.98 -8.30 -9.42
N ASP A 231 -10.87 -9.21 -9.81
CA ASP A 231 -10.76 -10.66 -9.66
C ASP A 231 -9.69 -11.31 -10.54
N SER A 232 -9.25 -10.64 -11.62
CA SER A 232 -8.20 -11.16 -12.50
C SER A 232 -6.82 -11.20 -11.83
N ILE A 233 -6.63 -10.46 -10.74
CA ILE A 233 -5.38 -10.39 -10.00
C ILE A 233 -5.38 -11.51 -8.95
N ILE A 234 -4.37 -12.37 -9.02
CA ILE A 234 -4.19 -13.53 -8.13
C ILE A 234 -3.37 -13.12 -6.89
N VAL A 235 -2.34 -12.29 -7.11
CA VAL A 235 -1.44 -11.76 -6.06
C VAL A 235 -1.13 -10.30 -6.39
N PRO A 236 -1.25 -9.36 -5.44
CA PRO A 236 -1.97 -9.47 -4.16
C PRO A 236 -3.50 -9.49 -4.37
N SER A 237 -4.25 -9.93 -3.36
CA SER A 237 -5.72 -9.78 -3.37
C SER A 237 -6.09 -8.30 -3.30
N LEU A 238 -7.03 -7.83 -4.13
CA LEU A 238 -7.54 -6.45 -4.03
C LEU A 238 -8.73 -6.31 -3.07
N TRP A 239 -9.27 -7.43 -2.60
CA TRP A 239 -10.51 -7.44 -1.84
C TRP A 239 -10.27 -6.85 -0.45
N GLY A 240 -11.17 -5.96 0.00
CA GLY A 240 -11.11 -5.36 1.34
C GLY A 240 -9.93 -4.41 1.59
N GLN A 241 -9.26 -3.92 0.54
CA GLN A 241 -8.09 -3.06 0.65
C GLN A 241 -8.46 -1.57 0.60
N ASP A 242 -8.15 -0.83 1.67
CA ASP A 242 -8.54 0.58 1.83
C ASP A 242 -7.98 1.49 0.73
N ILE A 243 -6.75 1.27 0.27
CA ILE A 243 -6.17 2.03 -0.84
C ILE A 243 -6.95 1.84 -2.16
N ILE A 244 -7.45 0.62 -2.42
CA ILE A 244 -8.24 0.32 -3.62
C ILE A 244 -9.63 0.95 -3.50
N ALA A 245 -10.22 0.92 -2.30
CA ALA A 245 -11.47 1.63 -2.03
C ALA A 245 -11.32 3.14 -2.20
N ALA A 246 -10.22 3.73 -1.72
CA ALA A 246 -9.91 5.15 -1.90
C ALA A 246 -9.75 5.52 -3.38
N PHE A 247 -9.07 4.71 -4.19
CA PHE A 247 -9.04 4.90 -5.64
C PHE A 247 -10.42 4.83 -6.29
N ALA A 248 -11.26 3.87 -5.89
CA ALA A 248 -12.60 3.73 -6.44
C ALA A 248 -13.51 4.93 -6.08
N LEU A 249 -13.50 5.36 -4.81
CA LEU A 249 -14.22 6.55 -4.35
C LEU A 249 -13.74 7.80 -5.09
N LYS A 250 -12.41 7.99 -5.21
CA LYS A 250 -11.85 9.13 -5.93
C LYS A 250 -12.19 9.12 -7.42
N HIS A 251 -12.17 7.95 -8.06
CA HIS A 251 -12.48 7.79 -9.48
C HIS A 251 -13.97 8.02 -9.79
N HIS A 252 -14.86 7.73 -8.84
CA HIS A 252 -16.31 7.87 -8.97
C HIS A 252 -16.88 9.02 -8.14
N GLN A 253 -16.03 9.97 -7.75
CA GLN A 253 -16.41 11.17 -7.02
C GLN A 253 -17.51 11.93 -7.77
N GLU A 254 -18.55 12.38 -7.07
CA GLU A 254 -19.70 13.12 -7.64
C GLU A 254 -20.51 12.33 -8.70
N THR A 255 -20.53 10.99 -8.60
CA THR A 255 -21.39 10.14 -9.45
C THR A 255 -22.37 9.30 -8.62
N ASP A 256 -23.49 8.88 -9.22
CA ASP A 256 -24.46 7.97 -8.56
C ASP A 256 -23.80 6.67 -8.06
N PHE A 257 -22.77 6.18 -8.77
CA PHE A 257 -22.01 5.01 -8.35
C PHE A 257 -21.13 5.30 -7.13
N GLY A 258 -20.55 6.50 -7.03
CA GLY A 258 -19.85 6.96 -5.83
C GLY A 258 -20.75 6.93 -4.60
N SER A 259 -21.98 7.48 -4.72
CA SER A 259 -22.97 7.42 -3.64
C SER A 259 -23.40 5.99 -3.28
N LEU A 260 -23.48 5.08 -4.26
CA LEU A 260 -23.69 3.66 -3.99
C LEU A 260 -22.55 3.06 -3.15
N LEU A 261 -21.29 3.40 -3.44
CA LEU A 261 -20.14 2.93 -2.65
C LEU A 261 -20.23 3.44 -1.21
N GLU A 262 -20.47 4.74 -1.02
CA GLU A 262 -20.60 5.38 0.30
C GLU A 262 -21.70 4.75 1.15
N VAL A 263 -22.91 4.62 0.61
CA VAL A 263 -24.05 3.98 1.33
C VAL A 263 -23.74 2.53 1.67
N THR A 264 -23.00 1.82 0.81
CA THR A 264 -22.66 0.42 1.06
C THR A 264 -21.72 0.25 2.25
N PHE A 265 -20.76 1.16 2.47
CA PHE A 265 -19.88 1.13 3.65
C PHE A 265 -20.70 1.12 4.96
N THR A 266 -21.69 2.00 5.07
CA THR A 266 -22.57 2.05 6.25
C THR A 266 -23.31 0.72 6.47
N GLN A 267 -23.78 0.07 5.40
CA GLN A 267 -24.53 -1.19 5.47
C GLN A 267 -23.66 -2.41 5.86
N ILE A 268 -22.36 -2.38 5.59
CA ILE A 268 -21.42 -3.44 5.98
C ILE A 268 -20.81 -3.22 7.38
N GLY A 269 -21.29 -2.23 8.13
CA GLY A 269 -20.80 -1.94 9.49
C GLY A 269 -19.58 -1.02 9.55
N GLU A 270 -19.23 -0.36 8.45
CA GLU A 270 -18.20 0.68 8.39
C GLU A 270 -18.88 2.05 8.21
N PRO A 271 -19.19 2.79 9.29
CA PRO A 271 -20.00 4.02 9.20
C PRO A 271 -19.33 5.15 8.41
N GLU A 272 -18.00 5.08 8.27
CA GLU A 272 -17.15 6.07 7.61
C GLU A 272 -16.34 5.39 6.50
N THR A 273 -16.09 6.10 5.42
CA THR A 273 -15.22 5.67 4.32
C THR A 273 -13.76 5.58 4.77
N PRO A 274 -12.88 4.87 4.05
CA PRO A 274 -11.46 4.81 4.38
C PRO A 274 -10.77 6.17 4.47
N VAL A 275 -11.22 7.17 3.69
CA VAL A 275 -10.66 8.53 3.70
C VAL A 275 -11.12 9.28 4.95
N GLU A 276 -12.41 9.21 5.30
CA GLU A 276 -12.94 9.83 6.52
C GLU A 276 -12.28 9.26 7.79
N ARG A 277 -12.09 7.93 7.84
CA ARG A 277 -11.38 7.26 8.94
C ARG A 277 -9.91 7.67 9.06
N PHE A 278 -9.29 8.05 7.95
CA PHE A 278 -7.93 8.57 7.96
C PHE A 278 -7.90 10.01 8.47
N GLU A 279 -8.83 10.86 8.01
CA GLU A 279 -8.94 12.27 8.41
C GLU A 279 -9.24 12.45 9.90
N ASP A 280 -10.11 11.61 10.46
CA ASP A 280 -10.46 11.67 11.88
C ASP A 280 -9.43 10.98 12.80
N GLY A 281 -8.47 10.26 12.21
CA GLY A 281 -7.41 9.53 12.89
C GLY A 281 -7.83 8.20 13.52
N SER A 282 -9.00 7.66 13.16
CA SER A 282 -9.47 6.34 13.62
C SER A 282 -8.77 5.17 12.92
N SER A 283 -8.21 5.38 11.72
CA SER A 283 -7.47 4.37 10.95
C SER A 283 -6.19 4.91 10.32
N THR A 284 -5.11 4.13 10.42
CA THR A 284 -3.80 4.35 9.79
C THR A 284 -3.63 3.57 8.48
N SER A 285 -4.68 2.90 8.01
CA SER A 285 -4.62 1.97 6.87
C SER A 285 -4.12 2.63 5.58
N LEU A 286 -4.55 3.87 5.29
CA LEU A 286 -4.13 4.62 4.10
C LEU A 286 -2.68 5.10 4.16
N SER A 287 -2.01 5.08 5.32
CA SER A 287 -0.58 5.39 5.46
C SER A 287 0.28 4.15 5.77
N THR A 288 -0.32 2.95 5.79
CA THR A 288 0.38 1.68 6.01
C THR A 288 0.68 0.97 4.69
N ALA A 289 1.92 0.52 4.48
CA ALA A 289 2.31 -0.14 3.25
C ALA A 289 2.00 -1.64 3.27
N GLY A 290 1.04 -2.10 2.47
CA GLY A 290 0.62 -3.52 2.44
C GLY A 290 0.80 -4.26 1.10
N PHE A 291 1.08 -3.56 -0.01
CA PHE A 291 1.13 -4.20 -1.33
C PHE A 291 2.56 -4.62 -1.68
N PRO A 292 2.77 -5.88 -2.11
CA PRO A 292 4.06 -6.34 -2.60
C PRO A 292 4.37 -5.78 -3.99
N ASN A 293 5.67 -5.76 -4.34
CA ASN A 293 6.15 -5.40 -5.68
C ASN A 293 6.02 -6.53 -6.71
N VAL A 294 5.35 -7.64 -6.37
CA VAL A 294 5.12 -8.78 -7.25
C VAL A 294 3.63 -8.90 -7.49
N ILE A 295 3.23 -8.77 -8.74
CA ILE A 295 1.85 -8.80 -9.19
C ILE A 295 1.67 -10.01 -10.09
N THR A 296 0.73 -10.89 -9.77
CA THR A 296 0.35 -12.01 -10.63
C THR A 296 -1.09 -11.85 -11.07
N ALA A 297 -1.34 -11.96 -12.37
CA ALA A 297 -2.67 -11.82 -12.94
C ALA A 297 -2.97 -12.94 -13.95
N LEU A 298 -4.25 -13.17 -14.18
CA LEU A 298 -4.79 -14.05 -15.19
C LEU A 298 -5.28 -13.22 -16.38
N VAL A 299 -4.72 -13.48 -17.56
CA VAL A 299 -4.99 -12.71 -18.78
C VAL A 299 -5.37 -13.61 -19.95
N PRO A 300 -6.11 -13.10 -20.93
CA PRO A 300 -6.43 -13.85 -22.14
C PRO A 300 -5.20 -13.88 -23.05
N ARG A 301 -4.89 -15.04 -23.67
CA ARG A 301 -3.91 -15.21 -24.77
C ARG A 301 -2.48 -14.68 -24.51
N LEU A 302 -1.51 -15.12 -25.32
CA LEU A 302 -0.13 -14.63 -25.23
C LEU A 302 -0.02 -13.13 -25.55
N GLY A 303 -0.78 -12.66 -26.55
CA GLY A 303 -0.74 -11.26 -26.99
C GLY A 303 -1.09 -10.28 -25.87
N ALA A 304 -2.16 -10.56 -25.11
CA ALA A 304 -2.57 -9.67 -24.02
C ALA A 304 -1.61 -9.72 -22.82
N ALA A 305 -0.93 -10.86 -22.59
CA ALA A 305 0.13 -10.92 -21.59
C ALA A 305 1.33 -10.02 -21.95
N LYS A 306 1.74 -9.99 -23.23
CA LYS A 306 2.80 -9.08 -23.69
C LYS A 306 2.37 -7.62 -23.58
N GLU A 307 1.19 -7.30 -24.12
CA GLU A 307 0.59 -5.97 -24.04
C GLU A 307 0.53 -5.48 -22.59
N LEU A 308 0.03 -6.30 -21.67
CA LEU A 308 -0.06 -5.93 -20.26
C LEU A 308 1.32 -5.74 -19.62
N GLY A 309 2.29 -6.61 -19.90
CA GLY A 309 3.65 -6.48 -19.37
C GLY A 309 4.32 -5.16 -19.74
N ASP A 310 4.15 -4.73 -20.99
CA ASP A 310 4.69 -3.48 -21.52
C ASP A 310 3.89 -2.26 -20.99
N GLU A 311 2.56 -2.34 -20.95
CA GLU A 311 1.71 -1.30 -20.37
C GLU A 311 2.04 -1.04 -18.89
N LEU A 312 2.23 -2.08 -18.09
CA LEU A 312 2.58 -1.94 -16.67
C LEU A 312 3.98 -1.32 -16.48
N ALA A 313 4.91 -1.60 -17.39
CA ALA A 313 6.23 -0.96 -17.38
C ALA A 313 6.13 0.54 -17.68
N ASP A 314 5.31 0.91 -18.67
CA ASP A 314 5.07 2.30 -19.04
C ASP A 314 4.34 3.06 -17.93
N ILE A 315 3.28 2.50 -17.35
CA ILE A 315 2.53 3.11 -16.24
C ILE A 315 3.43 3.30 -15.02
N LEU A 316 4.24 2.31 -14.66
CA LEU A 316 5.19 2.44 -13.54
C LEU A 316 6.12 3.64 -13.73
N ARG A 317 6.66 3.78 -14.95
CA ARG A 317 7.56 4.89 -15.29
C ARG A 317 6.81 6.22 -15.29
N ASP A 318 5.65 6.28 -15.89
CA ASP A 318 4.89 7.52 -16.06
C ASP A 318 4.35 8.04 -14.72
N GLU A 319 3.86 7.16 -13.84
CA GLU A 319 3.44 7.52 -12.48
C GLU A 319 4.63 8.04 -11.66
N TRP A 320 5.78 7.36 -11.73
CA TRP A 320 6.99 7.80 -11.02
C TRP A 320 7.50 9.16 -11.52
N LEU A 321 7.52 9.36 -12.83
CA LEU A 321 7.89 10.63 -13.44
C LEU A 321 6.91 11.74 -13.06
N ALA A 322 5.60 11.48 -13.11
CA ALA A 322 4.59 12.46 -12.76
C ALA A 322 4.69 12.93 -11.29
N ILE A 323 4.94 12.00 -10.35
CA ILE A 323 5.21 12.33 -8.95
C ILE A 323 6.48 13.20 -8.86
N GLY A 324 7.53 12.80 -9.55
CA GLY A 324 8.81 13.49 -9.55
C GLY A 324 8.77 14.90 -10.15
N GLU A 325 8.01 15.08 -11.23
CA GLU A 325 7.78 16.38 -11.87
C GLU A 325 7.02 17.33 -10.93
N LYS A 326 5.97 16.85 -10.26
CA LYS A 326 5.24 17.65 -9.27
C LYS A 326 6.15 18.09 -8.12
N VAL A 327 6.98 17.18 -7.59
CA VAL A 327 7.95 17.50 -6.53
C VAL A 327 8.98 18.53 -7.03
N ARG A 328 9.59 18.29 -8.20
CA ARG A 328 10.58 19.19 -8.80
C ARG A 328 10.02 20.59 -9.00
N ASP A 329 8.82 20.68 -9.57
CA ASP A 329 8.18 21.95 -9.90
C ASP A 329 7.71 22.69 -8.64
N HIS A 330 7.26 21.95 -7.61
CA HIS A 330 6.95 22.51 -6.31
C HIS A 330 8.20 23.08 -5.62
N ILE A 331 9.32 22.34 -5.58
CA ILE A 331 10.61 22.83 -5.05
C ILE A 331 11.05 24.09 -5.78
N ARG A 332 11.01 24.06 -7.12
CA ARG A 332 11.37 25.21 -7.96
C ARG A 332 10.53 26.44 -7.60
N GLY A 333 9.22 26.27 -7.36
CA GLY A 333 8.32 27.34 -6.95
C GLY A 333 8.66 27.91 -5.57
N GLN A 334 8.65 27.06 -4.54
CA GLN A 334 8.79 27.46 -3.14
C GLN A 334 10.18 28.06 -2.85
N VAL A 335 11.24 27.41 -3.33
CA VAL A 335 12.61 27.85 -3.11
C VAL A 335 12.90 29.18 -3.80
N SER A 336 12.32 29.41 -4.99
CA SER A 336 12.46 30.69 -5.68
C SER A 336 11.76 31.83 -4.93
N GLN A 337 10.61 31.55 -4.31
CA GLN A 337 9.91 32.52 -3.47
C GLN A 337 10.73 32.86 -2.23
N GLU A 338 11.27 31.85 -1.55
CA GLU A 338 12.12 32.05 -0.37
C GLU A 338 13.43 32.78 -0.73
N ALA A 339 14.04 32.47 -1.88
CA ALA A 339 15.22 33.19 -2.39
C ALA A 339 14.93 34.68 -2.61
N THR A 340 13.75 34.99 -3.15
CA THR A 340 13.32 36.38 -3.40
C THR A 340 13.15 37.12 -2.08
N LYS A 341 12.41 36.54 -1.14
CA LYS A 341 12.19 37.08 0.21
C LYS A 341 13.51 37.34 0.95
N ILE A 342 14.43 36.38 0.91
CA ILE A 342 15.74 36.50 1.57
C ILE A 342 16.53 37.64 0.96
N LEU A 343 16.64 37.70 -0.36
CA LEU A 343 17.45 38.75 -0.97
C LEU A 343 16.84 40.15 -0.81
N ASP A 344 15.52 40.27 -0.67
CA ASP A 344 14.86 41.55 -0.48
C ASP A 344 15.02 42.08 0.94
N ASN A 345 14.99 41.21 1.96
CA ASN A 345 14.88 41.65 3.36
C ASN A 345 15.78 40.92 4.39
N GLN A 346 16.41 39.80 4.04
CA GLN A 346 17.08 38.91 5.01
C GLN A 346 18.48 38.45 4.57
N TRP A 347 19.07 39.11 3.57
CA TRP A 347 20.37 38.71 3.01
C TRP A 347 21.48 38.80 4.05
N ASP A 348 21.52 39.91 4.82
CA ASP A 348 22.58 40.14 5.79
C ASP A 348 22.56 39.10 6.93
N GLU A 349 21.36 38.68 7.35
CA GLU A 349 21.18 37.61 8.35
C GLU A 349 21.68 36.26 7.80
N LEU A 350 21.26 35.89 6.59
CA LEU A 350 21.70 34.63 5.96
C LEU A 350 23.21 34.63 5.71
N TRP A 351 23.77 35.76 5.26
CA TRP A 351 25.20 35.86 5.00
C TRP A 351 26.02 35.74 6.28
N ALA A 352 25.56 36.29 7.40
CA ALA A 352 26.21 36.10 8.69
C ALA A 352 26.27 34.61 9.09
N GLU A 353 25.18 33.86 8.86
CA GLU A 353 25.10 32.41 9.11
C GLU A 353 26.09 31.62 8.24
N ILE A 354 26.15 31.94 6.93
CA ILE A 354 27.08 31.29 6.00
C ILE A 354 28.53 31.61 6.36
N LYS A 355 28.84 32.89 6.57
CA LYS A 355 30.19 33.39 6.86
C LYS A 355 30.77 32.74 8.12
N ALA A 356 29.95 32.53 9.15
CA ALA A 356 30.37 31.86 10.38
C ALA A 356 30.84 30.41 10.18
N GLY A 357 30.45 29.78 9.07
CA GLY A 357 30.78 28.40 8.75
C GLY A 357 31.85 28.22 7.67
N LEU A 358 32.41 29.29 7.10
CA LEU A 358 33.43 29.20 6.06
C LEU A 358 34.85 29.12 6.68
N PRO A 359 35.74 28.28 6.14
CA PRO A 359 37.10 28.12 6.66
C PRO A 359 38.00 29.33 6.38
N ARG A 360 37.58 30.24 5.48
CA ARG A 360 38.29 31.46 5.10
C ARG A 360 37.29 32.61 4.96
N ASP A 361 37.78 33.83 5.08
CA ASP A 361 36.98 35.03 4.80
C ASP A 361 36.77 35.13 3.28
N GLU A 362 35.54 34.92 2.83
CA GLU A 362 35.14 34.97 1.42
C GLU A 362 34.22 36.18 1.16
N SER A 363 34.20 36.65 -0.09
CA SER A 363 33.27 37.72 -0.50
C SER A 363 31.83 37.19 -0.55
N SER A 364 30.87 38.04 -0.19
CA SER A 364 29.44 37.74 -0.29
C SER A 364 28.91 37.79 -1.72
N GLU A 365 29.59 38.49 -2.62
CA GLU A 365 29.11 38.77 -3.98
C GLU A 365 28.81 37.51 -4.82
N PRO A 366 29.64 36.44 -4.83
CA PRO A 366 29.35 35.24 -5.61
C PRO A 366 28.07 34.53 -5.13
N TYR A 367 27.86 34.46 -3.82
CA TYR A 367 26.70 33.85 -3.20
C TYR A 367 25.43 34.67 -3.46
N GLN A 368 25.52 35.99 -3.37
CA GLN A 368 24.41 36.88 -3.70
C GLN A 368 24.03 36.78 -5.18
N SER A 369 25.05 36.67 -6.06
CA SER A 369 24.85 36.44 -7.49
C SER A 369 24.15 35.11 -7.76
N ASP A 370 24.57 34.02 -7.13
CA ASP A 370 23.93 32.72 -7.29
C ASP A 370 22.48 32.73 -6.78
N LEU A 371 22.23 33.29 -5.60
CA LEU A 371 20.87 33.43 -5.08
C LEU A 371 19.98 34.29 -5.99
N SER A 372 20.54 35.34 -6.60
CA SER A 372 19.81 36.20 -7.55
C SER A 372 19.36 35.46 -8.80
N LYS A 373 20.14 34.47 -9.26
CA LYS A 373 19.78 33.62 -10.41
C LYS A 373 18.61 32.70 -10.08
N TRP A 374 18.44 32.32 -8.82
CA TRP A 374 17.40 31.37 -8.40
C TRP A 374 16.06 32.03 -8.06
N ARG A 375 15.96 33.37 -8.11
CA ARG A 375 14.68 34.08 -7.96
C ARG A 375 13.71 33.74 -9.09
N SER A 376 12.41 33.87 -8.81
CA SER A 376 11.38 33.78 -9.84
C SER A 376 11.43 35.02 -10.74
N GLN A 377 11.32 34.81 -12.05
CA GLN A 377 11.15 35.89 -13.03
C GLN A 377 9.72 35.81 -13.58
N HIS A 378 9.11 36.93 -13.97
CA HIS A 378 7.76 36.90 -14.54
C HIS A 378 7.83 37.04 -16.07
N ASN A 379 7.07 36.20 -16.79
CA ASN A 379 6.91 36.36 -18.23
C ASN A 379 5.98 37.54 -18.56
N GLN A 380 5.78 37.79 -19.86
CA GLN A 380 4.90 38.86 -20.36
C GLN A 380 3.42 38.75 -19.92
N TYR A 381 2.99 37.60 -19.41
CA TYR A 381 1.64 37.35 -18.88
C TYR A 381 1.59 37.36 -17.34
N ASN A 382 2.65 37.86 -16.70
CA ASN A 382 2.82 37.85 -15.25
C ASN A 382 2.76 36.44 -14.63
N GLN A 383 3.19 35.41 -15.36
CA GLN A 383 3.36 34.06 -14.84
C GLN A 383 4.82 33.85 -14.42
N PRO A 384 5.08 33.17 -13.30
CA PRO A 384 6.43 32.90 -12.84
C PRO A 384 7.16 31.95 -13.82
N THR A 385 8.44 32.22 -14.02
CA THR A 385 9.39 31.51 -14.88
C THR A 385 10.70 31.33 -14.13
N TYR A 386 11.42 30.28 -14.52
CA TYR A 386 12.56 29.76 -13.77
C TYR A 386 13.72 29.41 -14.71
N PRO A 387 14.26 30.38 -15.47
CA PRO A 387 15.18 30.10 -16.58
C PRO A 387 16.53 29.49 -16.14
N ASN A 388 16.92 29.69 -14.88
CA ASN A 388 18.24 29.28 -14.35
C ASN A 388 18.21 27.96 -13.57
N TRP A 389 17.14 27.17 -13.70
CA TRP A 389 17.00 25.87 -13.03
C TRP A 389 17.36 24.74 -14.00
N GLU A 390 18.65 24.52 -14.22
CA GLU A 390 19.19 23.62 -15.25
C GLU A 390 19.17 22.13 -14.85
N TRP A 391 18.92 21.84 -13.57
CA TRP A 391 18.87 20.50 -13.00
C TRP A 391 17.73 19.59 -13.51
N CYS A 392 16.78 20.13 -14.27
CA CYS A 392 15.59 19.39 -14.70
C CYS A 392 15.96 18.16 -15.51
N GLN A 393 16.97 18.25 -16.37
CA GLN A 393 17.42 17.12 -17.18
C GLN A 393 18.16 16.05 -16.35
N LEU A 394 18.95 16.46 -15.35
CA LEU A 394 19.55 15.52 -14.40
C LEU A 394 18.45 14.77 -13.65
N TRP A 395 17.45 15.51 -13.18
CA TRP A 395 16.30 14.96 -12.48
C TRP A 395 15.59 13.92 -13.34
N ASP A 396 15.22 14.27 -14.56
CA ASP A 396 14.51 13.38 -15.49
C ASP A 396 15.32 12.12 -15.79
N VAL A 397 16.65 12.23 -15.99
CA VAL A 397 17.49 11.06 -16.26
C VAL A 397 17.63 10.16 -15.03
N GLN A 398 17.77 10.73 -13.83
CA GLN A 398 17.79 9.93 -12.60
C GLN A 398 16.45 9.19 -12.42
N LEU A 399 15.31 9.86 -12.63
CA LEU A 399 14.00 9.23 -12.47
C LEU A 399 13.70 8.17 -13.53
N LYS A 400 14.04 8.43 -14.81
CA LYS A 400 13.79 7.49 -15.93
C LYS A 400 14.50 6.14 -15.75
N ASN A 401 15.61 6.12 -15.00
CA ASN A 401 16.41 4.93 -14.77
C ASN A 401 16.23 4.35 -13.34
N ALA A 402 15.23 4.84 -12.60
CA ALA A 402 14.98 4.43 -11.22
C ALA A 402 14.52 2.98 -11.09
N TRP A 403 13.68 2.53 -12.04
CA TRP A 403 13.00 1.25 -11.99
C TRP A 403 13.35 0.39 -13.18
N GLU A 404 13.65 -0.88 -12.91
CA GLU A 404 13.74 -1.92 -13.92
C GLU A 404 12.50 -2.82 -13.80
N PRO A 405 11.58 -2.79 -14.78
CA PRO A 405 10.42 -3.67 -14.82
C PRO A 405 10.77 -5.03 -15.44
N TYR A 406 10.22 -6.08 -14.85
CA TYR A 406 10.35 -7.47 -15.30
C TYR A 406 8.98 -8.10 -15.38
N TRP A 407 8.74 -8.88 -16.42
CA TRP A 407 7.56 -9.72 -16.49
C TRP A 407 7.87 -11.05 -17.19
N ALA A 408 7.06 -12.06 -16.86
CA ALA A 408 7.08 -13.36 -17.49
C ALA A 408 5.65 -13.89 -17.58
N ALA A 409 5.36 -14.72 -18.58
CA ALA A 409 4.04 -15.32 -18.76
C ALA A 409 4.13 -16.81 -19.09
N VAL A 410 3.18 -17.60 -18.59
CA VAL A 410 3.06 -19.05 -18.80
C VAL A 410 1.60 -19.38 -19.12
N PRO A 411 1.31 -20.16 -20.18
CA PRO A 411 -0.06 -20.60 -20.46
C PRO A 411 -0.56 -21.60 -19.39
N ILE A 412 -1.85 -21.54 -19.05
CA ILE A 412 -2.48 -22.53 -18.17
C ILE A 412 -2.91 -23.72 -19.03
N GLY A 413 -1.94 -24.58 -19.30
CA GLY A 413 -2.11 -25.76 -20.13
C GLY A 413 -1.44 -25.61 -21.50
N ASP A 414 -1.32 -26.72 -22.21
CA ASP A 414 -0.77 -26.75 -23.57
C ASP A 414 -1.71 -25.97 -24.52
N PRO A 415 -1.24 -24.88 -25.17
CA PRO A 415 -2.07 -24.07 -26.06
C PRO A 415 -2.66 -24.80 -27.27
N HIS A 416 -2.11 -25.97 -27.62
CA HIS A 416 -2.53 -26.78 -28.76
C HIS A 416 -3.50 -27.90 -28.36
N GLN A 417 -3.83 -28.04 -27.08
CA GLN A 417 -4.72 -29.06 -26.56
C GLN A 417 -5.95 -28.47 -25.85
N PRO A 418 -7.04 -29.24 -25.72
CA PRO A 418 -8.17 -28.87 -24.87
C PRO A 418 -7.75 -28.67 -23.40
N LEU A 419 -8.47 -27.82 -22.68
CA LEU A 419 -8.19 -27.52 -21.27
C LEU A 419 -8.70 -28.59 -20.28
N SER A 420 -9.44 -29.58 -20.78
CA SER A 420 -9.97 -30.70 -20.00
C SER A 420 -10.02 -31.98 -20.83
N VAL A 421 -9.93 -33.11 -20.15
CA VAL A 421 -10.03 -34.45 -20.72
C VAL A 421 -10.91 -35.33 -19.83
N SER A 422 -11.75 -36.17 -20.43
CA SER A 422 -12.60 -37.14 -19.74
C SER A 422 -12.02 -38.54 -19.86
N LYS A 423 -12.34 -39.44 -18.92
CA LYS A 423 -11.94 -40.84 -19.01
C LYS A 423 -12.52 -41.51 -20.24
N ALA A 424 -11.67 -42.21 -20.99
CA ALA A 424 -12.07 -43.17 -22.02
C ALA A 424 -11.59 -44.56 -21.60
N ASN A 425 -12.49 -45.54 -21.53
CA ASN A 425 -12.18 -46.91 -21.07
C ASN A 425 -11.50 -46.97 -19.69
N GLY A 426 -11.85 -46.05 -18.79
CA GLY A 426 -11.31 -45.99 -17.42
C GLY A 426 -9.95 -45.30 -17.28
N GLN A 427 -9.35 -44.79 -18.37
CA GLN A 427 -8.07 -44.09 -18.35
C GLN A 427 -8.17 -42.69 -18.98
N PHE A 428 -7.30 -41.79 -18.54
CA PHE A 428 -7.10 -40.49 -19.18
C PHE A 428 -6.09 -40.59 -20.31
N ASP A 429 -6.16 -39.68 -21.28
CA ASP A 429 -5.18 -39.61 -22.37
C ASP A 429 -3.77 -39.26 -21.81
N ASP A 430 -2.84 -40.20 -21.92
CA ASP A 430 -1.46 -40.04 -21.46
C ASP A 430 -0.71 -38.95 -22.22
N ALA A 431 -0.98 -38.78 -23.53
CA ALA A 431 -0.34 -37.72 -24.31
C ALA A 431 -0.82 -36.34 -23.84
N TRP A 432 -2.08 -36.22 -23.45
CA TRP A 432 -2.62 -35.00 -22.86
C TRP A 432 -1.95 -34.69 -21.52
N LYS A 433 -1.86 -35.68 -20.61
CA LYS A 433 -1.20 -35.52 -19.30
C LYS A 433 0.27 -35.14 -19.43
N GLN A 434 1.01 -35.82 -20.31
CA GLN A 434 2.43 -35.55 -20.56
C GLN A 434 2.66 -34.15 -21.11
N ALA A 435 1.79 -33.64 -21.99
CA ALA A 435 1.90 -32.27 -22.48
C ALA A 435 1.79 -31.25 -21.33
N GLN A 436 0.82 -31.43 -20.42
CA GLN A 436 0.66 -30.55 -19.26
C GLN A 436 1.86 -30.64 -18.31
N HIS A 437 2.33 -31.87 -18.03
CA HIS A 437 3.47 -32.11 -17.15
C HIS A 437 4.78 -31.51 -17.69
N ASN A 438 5.02 -31.63 -19.00
CA ASN A 438 6.19 -31.06 -19.66
C ASN A 438 6.17 -29.53 -19.65
N LEU A 439 5.00 -28.94 -19.92
CA LEU A 439 4.83 -27.49 -19.91
C LEU A 439 5.01 -26.91 -18.50
N SER A 440 4.37 -27.52 -17.50
CA SER A 440 4.44 -27.06 -16.11
C SER A 440 5.79 -27.37 -15.46
N GLN A 441 6.55 -28.33 -16.00
CA GLN A 441 7.75 -28.89 -15.39
C GLN A 441 7.50 -29.35 -13.95
N ALA A 442 6.41 -30.08 -13.73
CA ALA A 442 6.03 -30.54 -12.40
C ALA A 442 7.09 -31.49 -11.84
N TRP A 443 7.42 -31.33 -10.55
CA TRP A 443 8.41 -32.17 -9.87
C TRP A 443 7.85 -33.54 -9.44
N VAL A 444 6.53 -33.67 -9.45
CA VAL A 444 5.79 -34.87 -9.05
C VAL A 444 4.85 -35.22 -10.19
N GLU A 445 4.55 -36.50 -10.34
CA GLU A 445 3.53 -36.97 -11.28
C GLU A 445 2.15 -36.42 -10.86
N ILE A 446 1.47 -35.79 -11.82
CA ILE A 446 0.17 -35.15 -11.64
C ILE A 446 -0.72 -35.64 -12.78
N PRO A 447 -1.97 -36.06 -12.50
CA PRO A 447 -2.48 -36.47 -11.19
C PRO A 447 -1.75 -37.72 -10.64
N SER A 448 -1.90 -38.01 -9.35
CA SER A 448 -1.45 -39.29 -8.77
C SER A 448 -2.38 -40.43 -9.18
N ALA A 449 -1.92 -41.69 -9.09
CA ALA A 449 -2.78 -42.85 -9.40
C ALA A 449 -4.09 -42.85 -8.59
N ALA A 450 -4.06 -42.47 -7.31
CA ALA A 450 -5.24 -42.40 -6.47
C ALA A 450 -6.23 -41.30 -6.91
N GLU A 451 -5.69 -40.15 -7.33
CA GLU A 451 -6.49 -39.06 -7.88
C GLU A 451 -7.09 -39.43 -9.23
N GLU A 452 -6.36 -40.13 -10.10
CA GLU A 452 -6.88 -40.63 -11.37
C GLU A 452 -8.09 -41.53 -11.16
N HIS A 453 -8.10 -42.37 -10.12
CA HIS A 453 -9.25 -43.20 -9.79
C HIS A 453 -10.45 -42.36 -9.36
N ALA A 454 -10.22 -41.30 -8.58
CA ALA A 454 -11.28 -40.45 -8.04
C ALA A 454 -11.88 -39.45 -9.05
N PHE A 455 -11.11 -38.97 -10.02
CA PHE A 455 -11.58 -38.00 -11.02
C PHE A 455 -12.35 -38.66 -12.17
N ASP A 456 -13.56 -38.20 -12.49
CA ASP A 456 -14.22 -38.53 -13.77
C ASP A 456 -13.73 -37.68 -14.96
N THR A 457 -13.44 -36.41 -14.68
CA THR A 457 -12.88 -35.44 -15.61
C THR A 457 -11.64 -34.80 -15.00
N LEU A 458 -10.62 -34.58 -15.82
CA LEU A 458 -9.37 -33.93 -15.44
C LEU A 458 -9.22 -32.63 -16.23
N ASN A 459 -8.66 -31.61 -15.60
CA ASN A 459 -8.43 -30.33 -16.27
C ASN A 459 -7.11 -29.69 -15.84
N VAL A 460 -6.68 -28.68 -16.59
CA VAL A 460 -5.40 -27.99 -16.39
C VAL A 460 -5.23 -27.36 -15.00
N GLY A 461 -6.32 -27.09 -14.28
CA GLY A 461 -6.28 -26.58 -12.92
C GLY A 461 -5.62 -27.55 -11.93
N SER A 462 -5.57 -28.85 -12.24
CA SER A 462 -4.81 -29.84 -11.47
C SER A 462 -3.30 -29.57 -11.43
N TRP A 463 -2.77 -28.83 -12.42
CA TRP A 463 -1.36 -28.40 -12.49
C TRP A 463 -1.13 -26.98 -11.97
N TRP A 464 -2.14 -26.32 -11.39
CA TRP A 464 -2.06 -24.92 -10.97
C TRP A 464 -0.82 -24.58 -10.14
N GLY A 465 -0.53 -25.33 -9.08
CA GLY A 465 0.65 -25.12 -8.24
C GLY A 465 1.97 -25.25 -9.03
N SER A 466 2.03 -26.14 -10.02
CA SER A 466 3.20 -26.31 -10.89
C SER A 466 3.34 -25.15 -11.89
N PHE A 467 2.24 -24.65 -12.46
CA PHE A 467 2.28 -23.45 -13.30
C PHE A 467 2.74 -22.21 -12.54
N GLN A 468 2.28 -22.03 -11.29
CA GLN A 468 2.75 -20.94 -10.41
C GLN A 468 4.25 -21.06 -10.12
N GLN A 469 4.74 -22.26 -9.88
CA GLN A 469 6.17 -22.52 -9.69
C GLN A 469 6.98 -22.24 -10.96
N ARG A 470 6.49 -22.68 -12.12
CA ARG A 470 7.11 -22.42 -13.42
C ARG A 470 7.20 -20.92 -13.71
N LEU A 471 6.12 -20.18 -13.42
CA LEU A 471 6.07 -18.72 -13.54
C LEU A 471 7.12 -18.04 -12.65
N ARG A 472 7.26 -18.48 -11.40
CA ARG A 472 8.29 -18.00 -10.46
C ARG A 472 9.72 -18.25 -10.97
N ILE A 473 9.98 -19.43 -11.52
CA ILE A 473 11.31 -19.75 -12.10
C ILE A 473 11.58 -18.89 -13.34
N ALA A 474 10.58 -18.70 -14.19
CA ALA A 474 10.69 -17.88 -15.40
C ALA A 474 11.08 -16.43 -15.04
N ILE A 475 10.37 -15.80 -14.10
CA ILE A 475 10.68 -14.41 -13.71
C ILE A 475 12.04 -14.28 -13.04
N GLN A 476 12.46 -15.26 -12.22
CA GLN A 476 13.79 -15.23 -11.63
C GLN A 476 14.90 -15.37 -12.68
N THR A 477 14.65 -16.15 -13.74
CA THR A 477 15.59 -16.30 -14.86
C THR A 477 15.72 -14.97 -15.63
N VAL A 478 14.60 -14.27 -15.87
CA VAL A 478 14.63 -12.92 -16.48
C VAL A 478 15.42 -11.96 -15.61
N LYS A 479 15.21 -11.95 -14.28
CA LYS A 479 15.96 -11.10 -13.34
C LYS A 479 17.46 -11.39 -13.37
N ASN A 480 17.85 -12.67 -13.34
CA ASN A 480 19.25 -13.07 -13.30
C ASN A 480 20.01 -12.81 -14.62
N THR A 481 19.31 -12.70 -15.74
CA THR A 481 19.91 -12.52 -17.07
C THR A 481 20.07 -11.06 -17.47
N ARG A 482 19.41 -10.12 -16.79
CA ARG A 482 19.55 -8.68 -17.04
C ARG A 482 20.66 -8.08 -16.19
N THR A 483 21.51 -7.26 -16.82
CA THR A 483 22.49 -6.43 -16.12
C THR A 483 21.95 -5.02 -16.04
N TRP A 484 21.52 -4.62 -14.85
CA TRP A 484 21.02 -3.26 -14.61
C TRP A 484 22.20 -2.29 -14.51
N ASN A 485 22.25 -1.32 -15.44
CA ASN A 485 23.28 -0.28 -15.48
C ASN A 485 22.62 1.08 -15.32
N ILE A 486 23.11 1.86 -14.38
CA ILE A 486 22.54 3.18 -14.05
C ILE A 486 23.51 4.26 -14.54
N PRO A 487 23.05 5.22 -15.36
CA PRO A 487 23.88 6.34 -15.76
C PRO A 487 24.11 7.27 -14.55
N VAL A 488 25.37 7.45 -14.17
CA VAL A 488 25.74 8.32 -13.06
C VAL A 488 26.40 9.59 -13.61
N ALA A 489 25.87 10.76 -13.24
CA ALA A 489 26.48 12.05 -13.54
C ALA A 489 27.75 12.27 -12.68
N PRO A 490 28.75 13.05 -13.12
CA PRO A 490 29.82 13.51 -12.23
C PRO A 490 29.32 14.59 -11.27
N GLY A 491 30.13 14.95 -10.27
CA GLY A 491 29.79 15.95 -9.25
C GLY A 491 29.62 15.36 -7.86
N GLU A 492 29.21 16.21 -6.93
CA GLU A 492 29.00 15.83 -5.53
C GLU A 492 27.87 14.82 -5.38
N ARG A 493 28.07 13.81 -4.54
CA ARG A 493 27.13 12.71 -4.31
C ARG A 493 26.13 13.05 -3.22
N SER A 494 24.98 12.38 -3.29
CA SER A 494 24.03 12.41 -2.18
C SER A 494 24.68 11.97 -0.87
N THR A 495 24.34 12.70 0.20
CA THR A 495 24.70 12.38 1.58
C THR A 495 23.91 11.22 2.18
N ILE A 496 22.88 10.72 1.49
CA ILE A 496 22.05 9.58 1.94
C ILE A 496 22.53 8.28 1.30
N SER A 497 22.31 8.10 0.00
CA SER A 497 22.70 6.86 -0.69
C SER A 497 24.16 6.85 -1.15
N GLY A 498 24.77 8.02 -1.41
CA GLY A 498 26.06 8.12 -2.09
C GLY A 498 26.06 7.68 -3.56
N GLN A 499 24.93 7.19 -4.10
CA GLN A 499 24.86 6.56 -5.42
C GLN A 499 24.77 7.58 -6.55
N TYR A 500 23.90 8.60 -6.41
CA TYR A 500 23.63 9.59 -7.45
C TYR A 500 24.18 10.97 -7.09
N SER A 501 24.39 11.81 -8.10
CA SER A 501 24.75 13.22 -7.89
C SER A 501 23.63 13.97 -7.19
N ALA A 502 23.99 14.79 -6.21
CA ALA A 502 23.08 15.72 -5.57
C ALA A 502 22.60 16.75 -6.60
N VAL A 503 21.34 17.16 -6.47
CA VAL A 503 20.74 18.14 -7.38
C VAL A 503 21.16 19.57 -6.99
N HIS A 504 21.36 20.44 -7.98
CA HIS A 504 21.65 21.85 -7.77
C HIS A 504 21.17 22.70 -8.97
N PRO A 505 20.58 23.90 -8.80
CA PRO A 505 19.99 24.66 -9.90
C PRO A 505 20.95 24.97 -11.06
N ASN A 506 22.22 25.29 -10.74
CA ASN A 506 23.25 25.57 -11.75
C ASN A 506 23.92 24.30 -12.33
N LEU A 507 23.43 23.10 -12.00
CA LEU A 507 23.98 21.86 -12.53
C LEU A 507 23.46 21.65 -13.95
N ASN A 508 24.30 21.93 -14.94
CA ASN A 508 23.98 21.72 -16.34
C ASN A 508 24.19 20.24 -16.70
N TYR A 509 23.09 19.54 -16.98
CA TYR A 509 23.11 18.16 -17.44
C TYR A 509 22.45 18.11 -18.82
N ARG A 510 23.20 18.40 -19.88
CA ARG A 510 22.66 18.46 -21.25
C ARG A 510 23.48 17.64 -22.22
N VAL A 511 22.80 16.87 -23.06
CA VAL A 511 23.36 16.36 -24.32
C VAL A 511 22.95 17.35 -25.41
N VAL A 512 23.91 18.09 -25.96
CA VAL A 512 23.66 19.07 -27.02
C VAL A 512 24.22 18.53 -28.33
N THR A 513 23.34 18.19 -29.28
CA THR A 513 23.77 17.85 -30.64
C THR A 513 24.15 19.12 -31.40
N ARG A 514 25.44 19.29 -31.71
CA ARG A 514 25.94 20.37 -32.57
C ARG A 514 26.63 19.77 -33.79
N ARG A 515 26.19 20.19 -34.99
CA ARG A 515 26.76 19.74 -36.28
C ARG A 515 26.78 18.21 -36.45
N GLY A 516 25.73 17.53 -35.99
CA GLY A 516 25.61 16.07 -36.08
C GLY A 516 26.49 15.29 -35.09
N VAL A 517 27.10 15.96 -34.12
CA VAL A 517 27.85 15.34 -33.02
C VAL A 517 27.18 15.67 -31.70
N ASP A 518 26.84 14.65 -30.92
CA ASP A 518 26.34 14.80 -29.56
C ASP A 518 27.50 15.26 -28.65
N GLN A 519 27.44 16.49 -28.16
CA GLN A 519 28.33 16.97 -27.10
C GLN A 519 27.66 16.72 -25.75
N ASP A 520 28.26 15.82 -24.97
CA ASP A 520 27.78 15.40 -23.66
C ASP A 520 28.30 16.37 -22.58
N PHE A 521 27.58 17.46 -22.34
CA PHE A 521 27.89 18.40 -21.26
C PHE A 521 27.33 17.84 -19.93
N ARG A 522 28.01 16.82 -19.40
CA ARG A 522 27.84 16.35 -18.02
C ARG A 522 28.79 17.10 -17.10
N GLU A 523 28.84 18.43 -17.15
CA GLU A 523 29.74 19.19 -16.28
C GLU A 523 29.12 19.36 -14.88
N GLY A 524 29.18 18.29 -14.07
CA GLY A 524 29.08 18.42 -12.61
C GLY A 524 30.43 18.80 -11.97
N GLY A 525 31.53 18.64 -12.71
CA GLY A 525 32.90 18.98 -12.30
C GLY A 525 33.18 20.47 -12.47
N GLY A 526 32.60 21.31 -11.61
CA GLY A 526 32.78 22.76 -11.67
C GLY A 526 31.90 23.57 -10.73
N LEU A 527 30.90 22.95 -10.09
CA LEU A 527 30.07 23.62 -9.09
C LEU A 527 30.88 23.95 -7.83
N PRO A 528 30.95 25.22 -7.41
CA PRO A 528 31.60 25.58 -6.15
C PRO A 528 30.91 24.92 -4.96
N GLU A 529 31.67 24.34 -4.04
CA GLU A 529 31.14 23.73 -2.80
C GLU A 529 30.30 24.74 -1.99
N GLY A 530 30.71 26.01 -2.01
CA GLY A 530 29.97 27.12 -1.39
C GLY A 530 28.56 27.30 -1.98
N SER A 531 28.41 27.26 -3.30
CA SER A 531 27.10 27.34 -3.97
C SER A 531 26.23 26.15 -3.60
N MET A 532 26.80 24.93 -3.57
CA MET A 532 26.07 23.74 -3.14
C MET A 532 25.55 23.89 -1.71
N ARG A 533 26.42 24.35 -0.79
CA ARG A 533 26.04 24.59 0.61
C ARG A 533 24.95 25.66 0.74
N LEU A 534 25.06 26.76 -0.02
CA LEU A 534 24.05 27.82 -0.05
C LEU A 534 22.69 27.28 -0.51
N PHE A 535 22.66 26.49 -1.58
CA PHE A 535 21.41 25.93 -2.10
C PHE A 535 20.70 25.03 -1.08
N TRP A 536 21.43 24.12 -0.43
CA TRP A 536 20.82 23.24 0.57
C TRP A 536 20.45 23.96 1.86
N LEU A 537 21.19 25.01 2.25
CA LEU A 537 20.77 25.91 3.32
C LEU A 537 19.45 26.60 2.96
N LEU A 538 19.33 27.15 1.75
CA LEU A 538 18.10 27.74 1.26
C LEU A 538 16.94 26.74 1.24
N MET A 539 17.16 25.48 0.84
CA MET A 539 16.16 24.41 0.94
C MET A 539 15.62 24.24 2.36
N SER A 540 16.46 24.36 3.39
CA SER A 540 16.01 24.26 4.79
C SER A 540 15.20 25.46 5.26
N LYS A 541 15.45 26.65 4.70
CA LYS A 541 14.62 27.84 4.98
C LYS A 541 13.27 27.75 4.26
N ALA A 542 13.25 27.21 3.04
CA ALA A 542 12.05 27.01 2.24
C ALA A 542 11.13 25.90 2.77
N TYR A 543 11.71 24.87 3.41
CA TYR A 543 10.96 23.77 4.05
C TYR A 543 11.52 23.48 5.46
N PRO A 544 11.16 24.31 6.45
CA PRO A 544 11.63 24.15 7.82
C PRO A 544 11.29 22.76 8.40
N GLY A 545 12.25 22.11 9.06
CA GLY A 545 12.10 20.76 9.63
C GLY A 545 12.18 19.60 8.62
N LEU A 546 11.82 19.82 7.35
CA LEU A 546 11.92 18.80 6.31
C LEU A 546 13.37 18.61 5.85
N PHE A 547 14.14 19.70 5.74
CA PHE A 547 15.57 19.66 5.39
C PHE A 547 16.47 20.22 6.49
N SER A 548 17.64 19.61 6.70
CA SER A 548 18.61 20.03 7.72
C SER A 548 19.59 21.12 7.29
N GLY A 549 19.55 21.55 6.02
CA GLY A 549 20.48 22.55 5.45
C GLY A 549 21.87 22.01 5.08
N SER A 550 22.30 20.93 5.71
CA SER A 550 23.58 20.26 5.48
C SER A 550 23.50 18.98 4.64
N GLU A 551 22.30 18.42 4.52
CA GLU A 551 22.08 17.26 3.64
C GLU A 551 22.04 17.70 2.18
N ARG A 552 22.59 16.84 1.32
CA ARG A 552 22.61 17.01 -0.13
C ARG A 552 21.95 15.77 -0.71
N LEU A 553 20.82 15.91 -1.39
CA LEU A 553 20.01 14.80 -1.89
C LEU A 553 20.00 14.77 -3.42
N ASN A 554 19.81 13.57 -3.96
CA ASN A 554 19.57 13.38 -5.39
C ASN A 554 18.06 13.48 -5.72
N ALA A 555 17.70 13.40 -7.00
CA ALA A 555 16.31 13.55 -7.45
C ALA A 555 15.41 12.42 -6.90
N LEU A 556 15.90 11.17 -6.87
CA LEU A 556 15.13 10.03 -6.35
C LEU A 556 14.80 10.21 -4.86
N GLU A 557 15.76 10.66 -4.07
CA GLU A 557 15.59 10.88 -2.64
C GLU A 557 14.67 12.05 -2.34
N LEU A 558 14.76 13.14 -3.11
CA LEU A 558 13.82 14.26 -3.01
C LEU A 558 12.41 13.85 -3.41
N THR A 559 12.25 13.17 -4.55
CA THR A 559 10.96 12.61 -4.97
C THR A 559 10.42 11.70 -3.89
N LYS A 560 11.24 10.81 -3.34
CA LYS A 560 10.84 9.90 -2.26
C LYS A 560 10.34 10.64 -1.03
N ARG A 561 11.12 11.57 -0.49
CA ARG A 561 10.80 12.32 0.74
C ARG A 561 9.52 13.16 0.60
N MET A 562 9.29 13.74 -0.57
CA MET A 562 8.24 14.74 -0.80
C MET A 562 7.00 14.20 -1.54
N ALA A 563 7.01 12.93 -1.99
CA ALA A 563 5.96 12.39 -2.84
C ALA A 563 4.57 12.41 -2.20
N TRP A 564 4.50 12.14 -0.89
CA TRP A 564 3.23 11.98 -0.19
C TRP A 564 2.35 13.23 -0.31
N GLN A 565 2.88 14.39 0.09
CA GLN A 565 2.18 15.67 0.00
C GLN A 565 2.37 16.34 -1.36
N PHE A 566 3.62 16.61 -1.74
CA PHE A 566 3.95 17.49 -2.87
C PHE A 566 4.01 16.75 -4.21
N GLY A 567 4.23 15.43 -4.19
CA GLY A 567 4.06 14.57 -5.36
C GLY A 567 2.60 14.22 -5.66
N GLY A 568 1.67 14.59 -4.77
CA GLY A 568 0.23 14.39 -4.95
C GLY A 568 -0.26 12.96 -4.68
N VAL A 569 0.55 12.11 -4.04
CA VAL A 569 0.15 10.73 -3.71
C VAL A 569 -1.07 10.73 -2.79
N ALA A 570 -1.04 11.47 -1.67
CA ALA A 570 -2.19 11.58 -0.76
C ALA A 570 -3.44 12.17 -1.45
N SER A 571 -3.27 13.23 -2.24
CA SER A 571 -4.38 13.84 -3.00
C SER A 571 -5.02 12.88 -4.01
N SER A 572 -4.24 11.94 -4.56
CA SER A 572 -4.74 10.91 -5.49
C SER A 572 -5.62 9.86 -4.82
N LEU A 573 -5.55 9.77 -3.49
CA LEU A 573 -6.41 8.94 -2.65
C LEU A 573 -7.66 9.68 -2.16
N GLY A 574 -7.80 10.97 -2.47
CA GLY A 574 -8.86 11.82 -1.94
C GLY A 574 -8.54 12.47 -0.59
N ILE A 575 -7.34 12.25 -0.03
CA ILE A 575 -6.93 12.84 1.24
C ILE A 575 -6.69 14.36 1.05
N PRO A 576 -7.30 15.22 1.87
CA PRO A 576 -7.12 16.65 1.83
C PRO A 576 -5.70 17.03 2.30
N ILE A 577 -5.06 17.95 1.56
CA ILE A 577 -3.74 18.44 1.90
C ILE A 577 -3.87 19.78 2.60
N PHE A 578 -3.47 19.82 3.88
CA PHE A 578 -3.37 21.06 4.64
C PHE A 578 -1.94 21.59 4.56
N THR A 579 -1.78 22.88 4.24
CA THR A 579 -0.46 23.54 4.21
C THR A 579 -0.01 24.00 5.59
N THR A 580 -0.95 24.37 6.45
CA THR A 580 -0.70 24.87 7.80
C THR A 580 -1.67 24.23 8.77
N THR A 581 -1.17 24.00 9.97
CA THR A 581 -1.94 23.48 11.09
C THR A 581 -1.98 24.53 12.18
N ASP A 582 -3.19 24.84 12.62
CA ASP A 582 -3.39 25.68 13.80
C ASP A 582 -3.27 24.84 15.07
N ILE A 583 -2.47 25.36 16.00
CA ILE A 583 -2.19 24.78 17.31
C ILE A 583 -2.66 25.78 18.36
N ASP A 584 -3.78 25.46 18.99
CA ASP A 584 -4.30 26.21 20.13
C ASP A 584 -3.68 25.70 21.42
N LEU A 585 -2.81 26.51 22.04
CA LEU A 585 -2.24 26.23 23.34
C LEU A 585 -3.21 26.63 24.47
N SER A 586 -3.12 25.93 25.59
CA SER A 586 -3.78 26.40 26.82
C SER A 586 -3.17 27.72 27.30
N ASP A 587 -4.00 28.57 27.94
CA ASP A 587 -3.54 29.86 28.49
C ASP A 587 -2.30 29.71 29.38
N ASN A 588 -2.28 28.66 30.20
CA ASN A 588 -1.15 28.33 31.07
C ASN A 588 0.13 28.00 30.28
N ASP A 589 0.03 27.22 29.20
CA ASP A 589 1.18 26.84 28.38
C ASP A 589 1.75 28.08 27.66
N ALA A 590 0.88 28.93 27.13
CA ALA A 590 1.25 30.18 26.46
C ALA A 590 1.90 31.18 27.42
N GLU A 591 1.35 31.36 28.62
CA GLU A 591 1.92 32.23 29.67
C GLU A 591 3.30 31.72 30.15
N GLN A 592 3.43 30.40 30.32
CA GLN A 592 4.67 29.77 30.74
C GLN A 592 5.80 30.04 29.75
N LEU A 593 5.53 29.96 28.44
CA LEU A 593 6.50 30.27 27.39
C LEU A 593 6.56 31.77 27.01
N ASN A 594 5.60 32.58 27.47
CA ASN A 594 5.42 33.98 27.08
C ASN A 594 5.33 34.14 25.54
N ILE A 595 4.33 33.45 24.97
CA ILE A 595 3.99 33.43 23.53
C ILE A 595 2.46 33.55 23.35
N GLN A 596 2.01 33.65 22.10
CA GLN A 596 0.58 33.67 21.77
C GLN A 596 -0.05 32.28 21.96
N THR A 597 -1.36 32.26 22.26
CA THR A 597 -2.13 31.03 22.45
C THR A 597 -2.38 30.30 21.14
N HIS A 598 -2.68 31.02 20.06
CA HIS A 598 -2.87 30.46 18.73
C HIS A 598 -1.57 30.53 17.93
N LEU A 599 -1.07 29.39 17.48
CA LEU A 599 0.10 29.27 16.63
C LEU A 599 -0.27 28.56 15.32
N SER A 600 0.46 28.85 14.24
CA SER A 600 0.31 28.15 12.97
C SER A 600 1.67 27.66 12.51
N ASP A 601 1.76 26.39 12.12
CA ASP A 601 3.01 25.77 11.67
C ASP A 601 2.74 24.79 10.52
N GLU A 602 3.72 24.62 9.64
CA GLU A 602 3.67 23.58 8.61
C GLU A 602 3.84 22.21 9.28
N ASP A 603 2.79 21.39 9.22
CA ASP A 603 2.75 20.11 9.91
C ASP A 603 2.64 18.93 8.94
N TYR A 604 3.76 18.63 8.29
CA TYR A 604 3.92 17.44 7.46
C TYR A 604 3.65 16.14 8.26
N GLU A 605 3.84 16.16 9.58
CA GLU A 605 3.74 14.98 10.44
C GLU A 605 2.32 14.40 10.46
N ARG A 606 1.27 15.24 10.38
CA ARG A 606 -0.13 14.77 10.38
C ARG A 606 -0.48 13.82 9.27
N LEU A 607 0.21 13.92 8.14
CA LEU A 607 -0.08 13.14 6.96
C LEU A 607 0.66 11.78 6.97
N ILE A 608 1.70 11.63 7.78
CA ILE A 608 2.58 10.45 7.77
C ILE A 608 2.37 9.60 9.01
N LEU A 609 2.75 8.32 8.91
CA LEU A 609 2.71 7.39 10.03
C LEU A 609 4.07 7.38 10.76
N PHE A 610 4.04 7.71 12.06
CA PHE A 610 5.18 7.88 12.97
C PHE A 610 6.23 8.88 12.48
N PRO A 611 6.12 10.18 12.80
CA PRO A 611 6.97 11.19 12.18
C PRO A 611 8.41 11.14 12.69
N ASN A 612 8.59 10.71 13.94
CA ASN A 612 9.89 10.63 14.55
C ASN A 612 10.02 9.41 15.48
N LEU A 613 11.23 8.88 15.54
CA LEU A 613 11.57 7.70 16.35
C LEU A 613 11.44 7.96 17.86
N SER A 614 11.54 9.22 18.28
CA SER A 614 11.39 9.60 19.69
C SER A 614 9.97 9.35 20.18
N SER A 615 8.96 9.60 19.35
CA SER A 615 7.56 9.28 19.64
C SER A 615 7.36 7.77 19.82
N ILE A 616 7.89 6.93 18.91
CA ILE A 616 7.78 5.47 19.06
C ILE A 616 8.47 4.99 20.35
N ALA A 617 9.70 5.46 20.60
CA ALA A 617 10.52 5.04 21.74
C ALA A 617 9.88 5.42 23.09
N SER A 618 9.32 6.62 23.20
CA SER A 618 8.80 7.15 24.46
C SER A 618 7.30 6.92 24.70
N ALA A 619 6.55 6.46 23.69
CA ALA A 619 5.10 6.27 23.76
C ALA A 619 4.66 5.42 24.96
N ARG A 620 5.28 4.25 25.18
CA ARG A 620 4.93 3.37 26.30
C ARG A 620 5.14 4.03 27.66
N PHE A 621 6.28 4.72 27.82
CA PHE A 621 6.59 5.43 29.05
C PHE A 621 5.53 6.48 29.36
N VAL A 622 5.14 7.27 28.37
CA VAL A 622 4.14 8.34 28.52
C VAL A 622 2.76 7.75 28.87
N HIS A 623 2.34 6.70 28.17
CA HIS A 623 1.10 5.99 28.46
C HIS A 623 1.02 5.54 29.92
N ASP A 624 2.06 4.85 30.40
CA ASP A 624 2.10 4.28 31.76
C ASP A 624 2.16 5.37 32.83
N ALA A 625 2.96 6.41 32.61
CA ALA A 625 3.08 7.52 33.55
C ALA A 625 1.79 8.33 33.70
N ILE A 626 0.99 8.44 32.64
CA ILE A 626 -0.33 9.08 32.71
C ILE A 626 -1.34 8.15 33.41
N ALA A 627 -1.29 6.84 33.15
CA ALA A 627 -2.14 5.87 33.84
C ALA A 627 -1.89 5.86 35.35
N GLU A 628 -0.62 5.84 35.76
CA GLU A 628 -0.19 5.93 37.17
C GLU A 628 -0.73 7.22 37.83
N ALA A 629 -0.59 8.37 37.16
CA ALA A 629 -1.10 9.64 37.68
C ALA A 629 -2.63 9.67 37.81
N LYS A 630 -3.37 9.11 36.84
CA LYS A 630 -4.84 8.99 36.90
C LYS A 630 -5.28 8.10 38.07
N GLN A 631 -4.59 6.99 38.32
CA GLN A 631 -4.88 6.10 39.45
C GLN A 631 -4.62 6.78 40.81
N LEU A 632 -3.50 7.50 40.94
CA LEU A 632 -3.18 8.25 42.16
C LEU A 632 -4.20 9.37 42.42
N ALA A 633 -4.62 10.09 41.40
CA ALA A 633 -5.64 11.14 41.52
C ALA A 633 -7.02 10.60 41.94
N GLN A 634 -7.37 9.36 41.58
CA GLN A 634 -8.59 8.70 42.06
C GLN A 634 -8.53 8.34 43.55
N SER A 635 -7.33 8.02 44.06
CA SER A 635 -7.13 7.66 45.47
C SER A 635 -7.10 8.86 46.42
N ASP A 636 -6.78 10.06 45.92
CA ASP A 636 -6.76 11.31 46.69
C ASP A 636 -7.19 12.52 45.82
N PRO A 637 -8.51 12.85 45.78
CA PRO A 637 -9.04 13.93 44.95
C PRO A 637 -8.54 15.32 45.33
N ALA A 638 -7.97 15.49 46.53
CA ALA A 638 -7.43 16.76 47.00
C ALA A 638 -6.04 17.06 46.41
N ASN A 639 -5.38 16.07 45.81
CA ASN A 639 -4.02 16.19 45.30
C ASN A 639 -4.03 16.24 43.76
N ARG A 640 -3.68 17.40 43.18
CA ARG A 640 -3.48 17.55 41.73
C ARG A 640 -2.16 16.88 41.33
N VAL A 641 -2.17 15.56 41.19
CA VAL A 641 -1.00 14.80 40.74
C VAL A 641 -0.79 15.03 39.24
N LEU A 642 0.22 15.84 38.89
CA LEU A 642 0.66 15.99 37.51
C LEU A 642 1.36 14.70 37.05
N SER A 643 1.09 14.25 35.83
CA SER A 643 1.83 13.13 35.22
C SER A 643 3.30 13.48 35.01
N LYS A 644 4.20 12.49 35.07
CA LYS A 644 5.64 12.70 34.82
C LYS A 644 5.93 13.42 33.49
N PRO A 645 5.29 13.08 32.36
CA PRO A 645 5.46 13.82 31.10
C PRO A 645 5.07 15.30 31.21
N ARG A 646 3.97 15.62 31.91
CA ARG A 646 3.55 17.01 32.13
C ARG A 646 4.52 17.77 33.04
N GLN A 647 5.02 17.12 34.11
CA GLN A 647 6.04 17.70 34.98
C GLN A 647 7.33 18.00 34.19
N TYR A 648 7.80 17.03 33.40
CA TYR A 648 8.95 17.17 32.52
C TYR A 648 8.78 18.34 31.55
N TRP A 649 7.66 18.40 30.83
CA TRP A 649 7.39 19.48 29.87
C TRP A 649 7.36 20.84 30.56
N ASN A 650 6.76 20.95 31.74
CA ASN A 650 6.73 22.21 32.50
C ASN A 650 8.14 22.68 32.89
N ILE A 651 9.02 21.76 33.30
CA ILE A 651 10.41 22.10 33.64
C ILE A 651 11.15 22.54 32.38
N LEU A 652 11.03 21.76 31.29
CA LEU A 652 11.67 22.07 30.02
C LEU A 652 11.21 23.42 29.47
N ALA A 653 9.90 23.71 29.49
CA ALA A 653 9.35 24.99 29.04
C ALA A 653 9.93 26.20 29.80
N ARG A 654 10.25 26.06 31.10
CA ARG A 654 10.90 27.12 31.89
C ARG A 654 12.35 27.35 31.45
N GLU A 655 13.12 26.28 31.26
CA GLU A 655 14.49 26.40 30.73
C GLU A 655 14.49 26.99 29.31
N ILE A 656 13.55 26.57 28.45
CA ILE A 656 13.39 27.11 27.10
C ILE A 656 13.03 28.59 27.13
N LYS A 657 12.16 29.04 28.05
CA LYS A 657 11.83 30.46 28.22
C LYS A 657 13.05 31.29 28.59
N GLN A 658 13.97 30.74 29.38
CA GLN A 658 15.14 31.43 29.88
C GLN A 658 16.21 31.62 28.79
N ASP A 659 16.44 30.59 27.97
CA ASP A 659 17.60 30.53 27.08
C ASP A 659 17.31 30.90 25.61
N PHE A 660 16.04 30.97 25.19
CA PHE A 660 15.65 31.09 23.78
C PHE A 660 14.68 32.26 23.49
N GLY A 661 14.75 32.79 22.26
CA GLY A 661 13.94 33.91 21.77
C GLY A 661 12.48 33.54 21.46
N ASN A 662 11.64 34.53 21.14
CA ASN A 662 10.20 34.31 20.86
C ASN A 662 9.94 33.26 19.77
N GLN A 663 10.60 33.40 18.61
CA GLN A 663 10.42 32.48 17.48
C GLN A 663 10.79 31.02 17.84
N GLN A 664 11.88 30.81 18.58
CA GLN A 664 12.31 29.49 19.03
C GLN A 664 11.35 28.89 20.05
N ARG A 665 10.81 29.72 20.95
CA ARG A 665 9.80 29.31 21.94
C ARG A 665 8.49 28.90 21.27
N SER A 666 8.04 29.64 20.26
CA SER A 666 6.88 29.26 19.45
C SER A 666 7.11 27.95 18.71
N ARG A 667 8.28 27.74 18.08
CA ARG A 667 8.63 26.46 17.43
C ARG A 667 8.68 25.31 18.42
N PHE A 668 9.30 25.50 19.58
CA PHE A 668 9.30 24.51 20.65
C PHE A 668 7.86 24.11 21.04
N ALA A 669 6.97 25.08 21.22
CA ALA A 669 5.57 24.83 21.54
C ALA A 669 4.89 24.03 20.41
N CYS A 670 4.99 24.49 19.16
CA CYS A 670 4.40 23.81 18.01
C CYS A 670 4.88 22.37 17.83
N ARG A 671 6.15 22.08 18.13
CA ARG A 671 6.75 20.74 17.95
C ARG A 671 6.49 19.80 19.13
N THR A 672 6.19 20.32 20.31
CA THR A 672 6.03 19.50 21.53
C THR A 672 4.60 19.46 22.06
N ARG A 673 3.71 20.37 21.62
CA ARG A 673 2.30 20.47 22.02
C ARG A 673 1.38 20.45 20.80
N GLY A 674 0.19 19.88 20.96
CA GLY A 674 -0.83 19.82 19.89
C GLY A 674 -0.48 18.87 18.74
N ARG A 675 0.57 18.06 18.90
CA ARG A 675 0.99 16.98 18.01
C ARG A 675 1.02 15.69 18.81
N SER A 676 0.42 14.63 18.27
CA SER A 676 0.31 13.34 18.95
C SER A 676 1.57 12.49 18.79
N PHE A 677 1.63 11.36 19.50
CA PHE A 677 2.66 10.34 19.29
C PHE A 677 2.42 9.53 18.00
N GLN A 678 1.20 9.59 17.47
CA GLN A 678 0.67 8.72 16.43
C GLN A 678 0.72 7.25 16.83
N VAL A 679 0.55 7.00 18.13
CA VAL A 679 0.42 5.67 18.71
C VAL A 679 -0.96 5.66 19.38
N PRO A 680 -1.99 5.09 18.73
CA PRO A 680 -3.40 5.31 19.11
C PRO A 680 -3.69 5.13 20.60
N LYS A 681 -3.15 4.08 21.23
CA LYS A 681 -3.28 3.85 22.68
C LYS A 681 -2.71 4.97 23.54
N THR A 682 -1.54 5.47 23.18
CA THR A 682 -0.87 6.54 23.93
C THR A 682 -1.64 7.84 23.73
N ASP A 683 -2.07 8.13 22.50
CA ASP A 683 -2.78 9.35 22.15
C ASP A 683 -4.16 9.40 22.83
N GLN A 684 -4.91 8.30 22.83
CA GLN A 684 -6.18 8.18 23.56
C GLN A 684 -5.98 8.36 25.08
N GLN A 685 -4.85 7.90 25.62
CA GLN A 685 -4.54 8.06 27.03
C GLN A 685 -4.16 9.50 27.40
N VAL A 686 -3.43 10.19 26.51
CA VAL A 686 -2.99 11.58 26.64
C VAL A 686 -4.15 12.55 26.49
N ASN A 687 -4.94 12.42 25.42
CA ASN A 687 -5.99 13.36 25.03
C ASN A 687 -7.28 12.62 24.60
N PRO A 688 -8.01 12.00 25.54
CA PRO A 688 -9.17 11.15 25.22
C PRO A 688 -10.33 11.92 24.55
N HIS A 689 -10.39 13.25 24.73
CA HIS A 689 -11.44 14.10 24.19
C HIS A 689 -11.01 14.90 22.95
N LYS A 690 -9.81 14.63 22.40
CA LYS A 690 -9.22 15.37 21.27
C LYS A 690 -9.26 16.90 21.49
N THR A 691 -9.06 17.34 22.73
CA THR A 691 -9.06 18.77 23.06
C THR A 691 -7.83 19.45 22.45
N PRO A 692 -7.97 20.54 21.68
CA PRO A 692 -6.84 21.23 21.07
C PRO A 692 -5.73 21.58 22.07
N GLY A 693 -4.48 21.40 21.64
CA GLY A 693 -3.28 21.74 22.42
C GLY A 693 -2.89 20.78 23.53
N GLN A 694 -3.71 19.77 23.85
CA GLN A 694 -3.42 18.87 24.97
C GLN A 694 -2.43 17.76 24.64
N ASP A 695 -2.22 17.45 23.36
CA ASP A 695 -1.29 16.41 22.93
C ASP A 695 0.17 16.73 23.24
N PHE A 696 0.96 15.68 23.40
CA PHE A 696 2.42 15.75 23.52
C PHE A 696 3.07 15.00 22.37
N ASN A 697 4.24 15.47 21.95
CA ASN A 697 5.08 14.76 20.99
C ASN A 697 6.35 14.24 21.68
N GLY A 698 6.78 13.02 21.34
CA GLY A 698 7.95 12.39 21.94
C GLY A 698 9.28 13.08 21.64
N VAL A 699 9.32 13.97 20.64
CA VAL A 699 10.53 14.75 20.31
C VAL A 699 11.04 15.57 21.50
N MET A 700 10.18 15.94 22.45
CA MET A 700 10.56 16.68 23.66
C MET A 700 11.59 15.97 24.55
N PHE A 701 11.73 14.64 24.40
CA PHE A 701 12.70 13.84 25.16
C PHE A 701 14.07 13.72 24.49
N SER A 702 14.21 14.18 23.25
CA SER A 702 15.48 14.16 22.52
C SER A 702 15.92 15.57 22.13
N ALA A 703 17.01 16.03 22.76
CA ALA A 703 17.67 17.28 22.35
C ALA A 703 18.20 17.25 20.90
N LYS A 704 18.56 16.08 20.36
CA LYS A 704 19.08 15.97 18.98
C LYS A 704 18.01 16.29 17.94
N TRP A 705 16.90 15.55 17.97
CA TRP A 705 15.77 15.74 17.07
C TRP A 705 15.09 17.10 17.28
N LEU A 706 14.87 17.50 18.55
CA LEU A 706 14.25 18.79 18.87
C LEU A 706 15.07 20.00 18.39
N ALA A 707 16.40 19.91 18.41
CA ALA A 707 17.26 20.96 17.85
C ALA A 707 17.03 21.17 16.36
N GLU A 708 16.82 20.09 15.60
CA GLU A 708 16.54 20.16 14.16
C GLU A 708 15.16 20.78 13.90
N ASP A 709 14.14 20.37 14.66
CA ASP A 709 12.77 20.87 14.51
C ASP A 709 12.59 22.32 14.95
N MET A 710 13.39 22.78 15.92
CA MET A 710 13.47 24.19 16.31
C MET A 710 14.30 25.03 15.33
N ASN A 711 14.98 24.40 14.39
CA ASN A 711 16.01 24.96 13.49
C ASN A 711 17.09 25.74 14.27
N LEU A 712 17.71 25.09 15.27
CA LEU A 712 18.84 25.64 16.00
C LEU A 712 20.14 25.49 15.22
N ASP A 713 21.00 26.50 15.29
CA ASP A 713 22.25 26.51 14.51
C ASP A 713 23.28 25.52 15.07
N LYS A 714 23.65 24.54 14.23
CA LYS A 714 24.73 23.57 14.53
C LYS A 714 26.13 24.20 14.47
N ASN A 715 26.28 25.34 13.78
CA ASN A 715 27.56 25.98 13.45
C ASN A 715 27.80 27.29 14.21
N SER A 716 27.30 27.45 15.44
CA SER A 716 27.73 28.56 16.31
C SER A 716 29.18 28.37 16.75
N SER A 717 30.09 28.56 15.80
CA SER A 717 31.55 28.60 15.93
C SER A 717 31.95 29.93 16.56
N SER A 718 31.58 30.13 17.82
CA SER A 718 32.39 30.95 18.71
C SER A 718 33.28 29.98 19.50
N ASN A 719 34.47 30.42 19.89
CA ASN A 719 35.53 29.61 20.52
C ASN A 719 35.17 28.84 21.83
N ASN A 720 33.87 28.71 22.16
CA ASN A 720 33.33 27.90 23.24
C ASN A 720 32.21 26.99 22.70
N GLN A 721 32.54 25.74 22.36
CA GLN A 721 31.55 24.69 22.04
C GLN A 721 30.48 24.52 23.14
N GLU A 722 30.78 24.96 24.37
CA GLU A 722 29.88 24.93 25.52
C GLU A 722 28.68 25.90 25.44
N ASN A 723 28.68 26.91 24.55
CA ASN A 723 27.63 27.97 24.53
C ASN A 723 26.76 28.00 23.25
N SER A 724 26.82 26.95 22.41
CA SER A 724 25.93 26.83 21.24
C SER A 724 24.46 26.65 21.65
N GLU A 725 23.52 27.07 20.79
CA GLU A 725 22.09 26.88 21.04
C GLU A 725 21.72 25.40 21.24
N VAL A 726 22.39 24.52 20.49
CA VAL A 726 22.23 23.06 20.63
C VAL A 726 22.76 22.57 21.98
N ALA A 727 23.89 23.11 22.48
CA ALA A 727 24.41 22.77 23.80
C ALA A 727 23.48 23.26 24.93
N LYS A 728 22.92 24.47 24.79
CA LYS A 728 21.90 24.99 25.71
C LYS A 728 20.66 24.11 25.74
N LEU A 729 20.15 23.69 24.56
CA LEU A 729 19.02 22.78 24.49
C LEU A 729 19.32 21.41 25.14
N ARG A 730 20.51 20.85 24.89
CA ARG A 730 20.95 19.61 25.55
C ARG A 730 20.97 19.75 27.07
N CYS A 731 21.53 20.84 27.58
CA CYS A 731 21.55 21.14 29.02
C CYS A 731 20.13 21.29 29.58
N ALA A 732 19.22 21.99 28.88
CA ALA A 732 17.82 22.13 29.27
C ALA A 732 17.09 20.79 29.35
N VAL A 733 17.26 19.93 28.34
CA VAL A 733 16.69 18.57 28.29
C VAL A 733 17.25 17.70 29.42
N GLU A 734 18.57 17.71 29.65
CA GLU A 734 19.21 16.95 30.75
C GLU A 734 18.76 17.43 32.13
N LYS A 735 18.62 18.74 32.34
CA LYS A 735 18.08 19.30 33.59
C LYS A 735 16.63 18.88 33.78
N ALA A 736 15.80 18.98 32.75
CA ALA A 736 14.40 18.55 32.80
C ALA A 736 14.29 17.06 33.14
N HIS A 737 15.16 16.23 32.56
CA HIS A 737 15.24 14.79 32.84
C HIS A 737 15.55 14.50 34.32
N LYS A 738 16.58 15.17 34.87
CA LYS A 738 16.99 15.02 36.27
C LYS A 738 15.91 15.51 37.24
N LEU A 739 15.34 16.69 36.99
CA LEU A 739 14.37 17.33 37.87
C LEU A 739 12.99 16.66 37.82
N ALA A 740 12.62 16.05 36.69
CA ALA A 740 11.41 15.23 36.57
C ALA A 740 11.56 13.83 37.20
N GLY A 741 12.73 13.50 37.73
CA GLY A 741 12.99 12.24 38.44
C GLY A 741 13.03 11.01 37.52
N PHE A 742 13.46 11.17 36.27
CA PHE A 742 13.63 10.03 35.38
C PHE A 742 14.88 9.23 35.80
N LYS A 743 14.87 7.90 35.58
CA LYS A 743 16.01 7.00 35.88
C LYS A 743 17.16 7.23 34.88
N GLU A 744 18.19 6.37 34.90
CA GLU A 744 19.28 6.43 33.91
C GLU A 744 18.75 6.28 32.47
N GLY A 745 19.03 7.26 31.61
CA GLY A 745 18.67 7.28 30.18
C GLY A 745 17.34 7.98 29.85
N SER A 746 17.27 8.64 28.69
CA SER A 746 16.06 9.26 28.15
C SER A 746 15.09 8.19 27.65
N PRO A 747 13.77 8.35 27.82
CA PRO A 747 12.78 7.43 27.26
C PRO A 747 12.79 7.39 25.71
N SER A 748 13.56 8.26 25.04
CA SER A 748 13.70 8.28 23.58
C SER A 748 14.99 7.63 23.05
N ASP A 749 15.84 7.07 23.91
CA ASP A 749 17.18 6.61 23.52
C ASP A 749 17.20 5.30 22.71
N TRP A 750 16.20 4.42 22.89
CA TRP A 750 16.19 3.08 22.30
C TRP A 750 14.89 2.76 21.58
N TRP A 751 15.03 2.11 20.44
CA TRP A 751 13.94 1.55 19.64
C TRP A 751 14.43 0.26 18.96
N ALA A 752 13.51 -0.56 18.45
CA ALA A 752 13.83 -1.80 17.75
C ALA A 752 13.09 -1.86 16.40
N ILE A 753 13.79 -2.28 15.35
CA ILE A 753 13.16 -2.69 14.08
C ILE A 753 12.99 -4.19 14.11
N VAL A 754 11.75 -4.65 13.90
CA VAL A 754 11.41 -6.07 13.77
C VAL A 754 11.16 -6.36 12.29
N LEU A 755 11.93 -7.28 11.72
CA LEU A 755 11.74 -7.78 10.36
C LEU A 755 11.28 -9.23 10.44
N ALA A 756 10.18 -9.56 9.80
CA ALA A 756 9.62 -10.90 9.73
C ALA A 756 9.37 -11.28 8.26
N ASP A 757 9.61 -12.55 7.91
CA ASP A 757 9.36 -13.11 6.58
C ASP A 757 8.73 -14.51 6.70
N GLY A 758 7.93 -14.89 5.73
CA GLY A 758 7.20 -16.16 5.72
C GLY A 758 8.06 -17.34 5.26
N ASP A 759 8.20 -18.37 6.11
CA ASP A 759 9.07 -19.51 5.84
C ASP A 759 8.57 -20.44 4.72
N GLY A 760 9.19 -20.31 3.54
CA GLY A 760 8.96 -21.21 2.42
C GLY A 760 7.56 -21.12 1.85
N MET A 761 7.00 -19.91 1.76
CA MET A 761 5.65 -19.65 1.22
C MET A 761 5.38 -20.31 -0.15
N GLY A 762 6.40 -20.36 -1.02
CA GLY A 762 6.29 -21.01 -2.32
C GLY A 762 6.04 -22.53 -2.27
N GLN A 763 6.38 -23.20 -1.16
CA GLN A 763 6.16 -24.64 -0.97
C GLN A 763 4.69 -24.94 -0.62
N TYR A 764 4.01 -24.04 0.08
CA TYR A 764 2.57 -24.15 0.33
C TYR A 764 1.76 -24.03 -0.97
N ILE A 765 2.12 -23.07 -1.84
CA ILE A 765 1.48 -22.90 -3.16
C ILE A 765 1.70 -24.13 -4.05
N SER A 766 2.89 -24.75 -3.97
CA SER A 766 3.16 -25.99 -4.73
C SER A 766 2.42 -27.22 -4.19
N GLY A 767 1.88 -27.16 -2.97
CA GLY A 767 1.25 -28.28 -2.27
C GLY A 767 2.23 -29.15 -1.44
N SER A 768 3.55 -28.96 -1.59
CA SER A 768 4.55 -29.84 -0.94
C SER A 768 4.55 -29.78 0.59
N LYS A 769 4.05 -28.68 1.17
CA LYS A 769 3.93 -28.46 2.62
C LYS A 769 2.50 -28.60 3.17
N LEU A 770 1.53 -28.91 2.32
CA LEU A 770 0.16 -29.16 2.78
C LEU A 770 0.06 -30.49 3.53
N GLU A 771 -1.09 -30.80 4.10
CA GLU A 771 -1.35 -32.12 4.65
C GLU A 771 -1.82 -33.09 3.57
N LYS A 772 -2.02 -34.36 3.95
CA LYS A 772 -2.68 -35.35 3.09
C LYS A 772 -4.18 -35.08 2.99
N TYR A 773 -4.83 -35.54 1.93
CA TYR A 773 -6.28 -35.36 1.71
C TYR A 773 -7.15 -35.74 2.91
N ARG A 774 -6.74 -36.74 3.70
CA ARG A 774 -7.44 -37.16 4.94
C ARG A 774 -7.71 -36.02 5.93
N ALA A 775 -6.86 -34.99 5.96
CA ALA A 775 -6.99 -33.86 6.87
C ALA A 775 -8.05 -32.87 6.41
N TYR A 776 -8.32 -32.80 5.10
CA TYR A 776 -9.23 -31.83 4.49
C TYR A 776 -10.59 -32.42 4.12
N ILE A 777 -10.67 -33.73 3.90
CA ILE A 777 -11.92 -34.38 3.52
C ILE A 777 -12.83 -34.55 4.74
N ASN A 778 -14.08 -34.09 4.63
CA ASN A 778 -15.16 -34.44 5.54
C ASN A 778 -15.66 -35.86 5.21
N GLN A 779 -15.27 -36.82 6.05
CA GLN A 779 -15.58 -38.23 5.88
C GLN A 779 -17.06 -38.55 6.10
N ASP A 780 -17.76 -37.77 6.94
CA ASP A 780 -19.18 -38.00 7.28
C ASP A 780 -20.13 -37.77 6.09
N LEU A 781 -19.63 -37.08 5.05
CA LEU A 781 -20.40 -36.75 3.86
C LEU A 781 -20.14 -37.70 2.68
N ILE A 782 -19.24 -38.67 2.83
CA ILE A 782 -18.87 -39.60 1.77
C ILE A 782 -19.52 -40.98 2.03
N PRO A 783 -20.07 -41.66 1.01
CA PRO A 783 -20.52 -43.05 1.16
C PRO A 783 -19.36 -44.00 1.54
N GLU A 784 -19.56 -44.88 2.51
CA GLU A 784 -18.56 -45.89 2.95
C GLU A 784 -18.10 -46.85 1.84
N THR A 785 -18.80 -46.89 0.71
CA THR A 785 -18.54 -47.79 -0.42
C THR A 785 -17.44 -47.31 -1.37
N LEU A 786 -16.93 -46.08 -1.25
CA LEU A 786 -15.82 -45.57 -2.07
C LEU A 786 -14.46 -45.97 -1.44
N GLY A 787 -13.63 -46.70 -2.18
CA GLY A 787 -12.27 -47.07 -1.78
C GLY A 787 -11.31 -45.88 -1.79
N LEU A 788 -11.33 -45.04 -0.75
CA LEU A 788 -10.55 -43.79 -0.67
C LEU A 788 -9.24 -43.91 0.12
N ALA A 789 -8.84 -45.10 0.54
CA ALA A 789 -7.65 -45.29 1.39
C ALA A 789 -6.37 -44.72 0.74
N GLU A 790 -6.20 -44.93 -0.57
CA GLU A 790 -5.05 -44.40 -1.31
C GLU A 790 -5.13 -42.88 -1.49
N LEU A 791 -6.34 -42.33 -1.72
CA LEU A 791 -6.54 -40.89 -1.81
C LEU A 791 -6.23 -40.21 -0.47
N TYR A 792 -6.68 -40.78 0.64
CA TYR A 792 -6.39 -40.29 1.99
C TYR A 792 -4.90 -40.28 2.34
N ALA A 793 -4.12 -41.18 1.73
CA ALA A 793 -2.67 -41.22 1.88
C ALA A 793 -1.93 -40.24 0.95
N THR A 794 -2.62 -39.71 -0.06
CA THR A 794 -2.07 -38.79 -1.08
C THR A 794 -1.97 -37.37 -0.53
N GLN A 795 -0.88 -36.71 -0.87
CA GLN A 795 -0.60 -35.32 -0.54
C GLN A 795 -1.60 -34.39 -1.24
N LYS A 796 -2.26 -33.48 -0.50
CA LYS A 796 -3.16 -32.50 -1.13
C LYS A 796 -2.35 -31.48 -1.94
N ARG A 797 -2.92 -31.03 -3.06
CA ARG A 797 -2.41 -29.89 -3.83
C ARG A 797 -3.23 -28.63 -3.61
N MET A 798 -2.60 -27.49 -3.84
CA MET A 798 -3.26 -26.19 -3.83
C MET A 798 -3.99 -25.99 -5.16
N GLY A 799 -5.32 -25.85 -5.12
CA GLY A 799 -6.10 -25.48 -6.30
C GLY A 799 -6.17 -23.97 -6.52
N PRO A 800 -6.73 -23.54 -7.67
CA PRO A 800 -6.81 -22.13 -8.02
C PRO A 800 -7.57 -21.29 -6.99
N ALA A 801 -8.74 -21.74 -6.55
CA ALA A 801 -9.60 -20.99 -5.65
C ALA A 801 -9.04 -20.93 -4.23
N THR A 802 -8.50 -22.05 -3.73
CA THR A 802 -7.83 -22.08 -2.43
C THR A 802 -6.59 -21.17 -2.40
N HIS A 803 -5.82 -21.10 -3.50
CA HIS A 803 -4.68 -20.18 -3.60
C HIS A 803 -5.12 -18.71 -3.48
N ILE A 804 -6.17 -18.31 -4.17
CA ILE A 804 -6.71 -16.94 -4.09
C ILE A 804 -7.21 -16.65 -2.65
N GLY A 805 -7.93 -17.61 -2.05
CA GLY A 805 -8.37 -17.49 -0.65
C GLY A 805 -7.20 -17.33 0.33
N LEU A 806 -6.10 -18.06 0.13
CA LEU A 806 -4.89 -17.92 0.93
C LEU A 806 -4.24 -16.53 0.75
N ASN A 807 -4.13 -16.03 -0.48
CA ASN A 807 -3.55 -14.70 -0.75
C ASN A 807 -4.36 -13.58 -0.11
N ARG A 808 -5.69 -13.72 -0.06
CA ARG A 808 -6.55 -12.84 0.72
C ARG A 808 -6.19 -12.91 2.20
N ALA A 809 -6.12 -14.11 2.79
CA ALA A 809 -5.82 -14.27 4.21
C ALA A 809 -4.45 -13.68 4.61
N LEU A 810 -3.44 -13.77 3.73
CA LEU A 810 -2.13 -13.16 3.95
C LEU A 810 -2.18 -11.63 3.99
N LEU A 811 -3.00 -11.02 3.13
CA LEU A 811 -3.14 -9.58 3.07
C LEU A 811 -4.04 -9.05 4.21
N ASP A 812 -5.07 -9.80 4.59
CA ASP A 812 -5.86 -9.52 5.80
C ASP A 812 -4.97 -9.64 7.06
N PHE A 813 -4.06 -10.63 7.10
CA PHE A 813 -3.05 -10.74 8.14
C PHE A 813 -2.15 -9.51 8.20
N SER A 814 -1.59 -9.07 7.07
CA SER A 814 -0.66 -7.93 7.04
C SER A 814 -1.34 -6.58 7.32
N ASN A 815 -2.57 -6.38 6.85
CA ASN A 815 -3.21 -5.06 6.85
C ASN A 815 -4.25 -4.88 7.98
N ARG A 816 -4.70 -5.97 8.60
CA ARG A 816 -5.66 -5.91 9.72
C ARG A 816 -5.04 -6.49 10.98
N LEU A 817 -4.56 -7.74 10.94
CA LEU A 817 -4.08 -8.40 12.15
C LEU A 817 -2.76 -7.82 12.66
N VAL A 818 -1.78 -7.57 11.79
CA VAL A 818 -0.48 -7.00 12.19
C VAL A 818 -0.67 -5.60 12.80
N PRO A 819 -1.38 -4.63 12.16
CA PRO A 819 -1.69 -3.34 12.78
C PRO A 819 -2.47 -3.50 14.08
N TYR A 820 -3.48 -4.38 14.11
CA TYR A 820 -4.20 -4.68 15.35
C TYR A 820 -3.26 -5.18 16.43
N LEU A 821 -2.32 -6.10 16.14
CA LEU A 821 -1.33 -6.57 17.10
C LEU A 821 -0.38 -5.44 17.51
N THR A 822 0.15 -4.63 16.60
CA THR A 822 1.12 -3.60 16.97
C THR A 822 0.49 -2.43 17.73
N GLU A 823 -0.72 -2.03 17.35
CA GLU A 823 -1.41 -0.84 17.88
C GLU A 823 -2.36 -1.22 19.03
N ASN A 824 -3.15 -2.29 18.88
CA ASN A 824 -4.30 -2.61 19.75
C ASN A 824 -4.09 -3.83 20.68
N ALA A 825 -3.37 -4.87 20.25
CA ALA A 825 -3.33 -6.17 20.93
C ALA A 825 -1.96 -6.64 21.41
N ALA A 826 -0.86 -5.90 21.18
CA ALA A 826 0.41 -6.08 21.87
C ALA A 826 0.25 -5.74 23.36
N ALA A 827 -0.44 -6.64 24.06
CA ALA A 827 -0.03 -7.30 25.28
C ALA A 827 0.99 -6.51 26.11
N ALA A 828 0.48 -5.59 26.93
CA ALA A 828 1.02 -5.19 28.24
C ALA A 828 2.51 -4.77 28.42
N LYS A 829 3.41 -4.80 27.41
CA LYS A 829 4.87 -4.69 27.64
C LYS A 829 5.72 -3.90 26.62
N SER A 830 5.27 -3.57 25.39
CA SER A 830 6.08 -2.78 24.43
C SER A 830 5.25 -1.85 23.53
N SER A 831 5.70 -0.63 23.27
CA SER A 831 5.15 0.24 22.21
C SER A 831 5.72 -0.19 20.85
N THR A 832 4.90 -0.89 20.07
CA THR A 832 5.24 -1.36 18.72
C THR A 832 4.48 -0.57 17.67
N ALA A 833 5.12 -0.30 16.55
CA ALA A 833 4.60 0.44 15.41
C ALA A 833 4.81 -0.45 14.17
N ALA A 834 3.73 -0.78 13.44
CA ALA A 834 3.84 -1.43 12.13
C ALA A 834 3.98 -0.35 11.05
N ALA A 835 4.99 -0.48 10.18
CA ALA A 835 5.25 0.45 9.09
C ALA A 835 5.30 -0.28 7.75
#